data_AF-A0A1V6GKD0-F1
#
_entry.id   AF-A0A1V6GKD0-F1
#
_cell.length_a   1.000
_cell.length_b   1.000
_cell.length_c   1.000
_cell.angle_alpha   90.00
_cell.angle_beta   90.00
_cell.angle_gamma   90.00
#
_symmetry.space_group_name_H-M   'P 1'
#
loop_
_entity.id
_entity.type
_entity.pdbx_description
1 polymer ?
#
loop_
_entity_poly.entity_id
_entity_poly.type
_entity_poly.pdbx_seq_one_letter_code
_entity_poly.pdbx_strand_id
1 'polypeptide(L)'
;MKEYPFYGKGAWTISAVLNGDIDNHHVLRGAIGEGGVSASPDVTTDTKTIPLMVEHYLYQGHDLKESFRRAVCDFEGSHAVAMGSNMEPGKVFLAQKGSGQTIYVGLLDDGYMFASEVYGLVEETRRFVKMDGETPRVPGDPATLGQLFILHDDRGPGLGGIEAMSYDGHPLILGDRDVSFAQITTRDIDRGEHPHFLIKEILDAPSSIRKTLRGKYFISEGRGVVFNLDEGVVDGRTREDLRQGRIRNIFVVGQGTAAVAAAAVAEAMAVYLRTAPVRVHARKSSDLSGFLLDDDMSDTIVIAITQSGTTTDTNRAVSMARLRGARLIAIVNRRQSDITTKVDGVFYTSDGRDIEMSVASTKAFYSQIVAGYVLALFFAQLLKTMPDEAIARDIETLEDAPDLMMRVIRGRDAIRKSAWNLVRRKQYWAVVGSGINKVASDEVRIKLSELCYKTISSDVIEDKKHIDLSSEPLILVCAAGSPEIVIDDIVKDVAIFKAHAATVVVITDEGEDRFDGISDAVVRVPRAGFPLSVIFNTLAGHLWGYYAACSLDELASTMKGFRTSLAEITRGHQSREYTVYESIADRELHRAIDTYAAEFKRWRARGELASMSNEVASDIALLFKYAKGKLPVEDFWMEFEDRRVSSSPIDMLDLTLKRAVDELSRPVDAIRHQAKTVTVGTSRKTETPRGPVFEVFGELGFTPESIHAKDVLTLKKLQSAIDRVNGYTLYEVEGLDEDGMPTEDSTLAIVKRMGSATGMTSRYDRPAPLKGTKNTIVRTRKVYAGTGRSDDASIVIIPIQGPRRIITHLLLLQVDFDERIGTEQKKDVMGVKTNDLMNLINEYNIPWKDAYLEGLAVKFLLGEDVEVIKNRIFEQIGNPAE
;
A
#
# COMPACT_ATOMS: atom_id res chain seq x y z
N MET A 1 -30.80 -31.28 2.16
CA MET A 1 -31.64 -30.64 1.12
C MET A 1 -32.12 -29.32 1.69
N LYS A 2 -31.86 -28.20 1.01
CA LYS A 2 -32.31 -26.87 1.38
C LYS A 2 -33.63 -26.56 0.68
N GLU A 3 -34.46 -25.70 1.26
CA GLU A 3 -35.75 -25.32 0.71
C GLU A 3 -35.82 -23.80 0.66
N TYR A 4 -35.81 -23.23 -0.54
CA TYR A 4 -35.92 -21.78 -0.76
C TYR A 4 -37.27 -21.48 -1.39
N PRO A 5 -38.03 -20.47 -0.94
CA PRO A 5 -39.36 -20.17 -1.48
C PRO A 5 -39.42 -20.02 -3.01
N PHE A 6 -38.37 -19.46 -3.62
CA PHE A 6 -38.31 -19.25 -5.07
C PHE A 6 -37.89 -20.52 -5.86
N TYR A 7 -36.98 -21.34 -5.32
CA TYR A 7 -36.38 -22.49 -6.03
C TYR A 7 -36.91 -23.86 -5.58
N GLY A 8 -37.70 -23.89 -4.50
CA GLY A 8 -38.18 -25.12 -3.87
C GLY A 8 -37.08 -25.91 -3.16
N LYS A 9 -37.36 -27.20 -2.91
CA LYS A 9 -36.50 -28.11 -2.16
C LYS A 9 -35.48 -28.80 -3.06
N GLY A 10 -34.19 -28.66 -2.77
CA GLY A 10 -33.10 -29.20 -3.59
C GLY A 10 -31.77 -29.36 -2.86
N ALA A 11 -30.79 -29.96 -3.54
CA ALA A 11 -29.40 -30.02 -3.07
C ALA A 11 -28.65 -28.76 -3.52
N TRP A 12 -29.13 -27.60 -3.07
CA TRP A 12 -28.61 -26.31 -3.52
C TRP A 12 -27.25 -25.99 -2.91
N THR A 13 -26.36 -25.45 -3.73
CA THR A 13 -24.99 -25.09 -3.36
C THR A 13 -24.62 -23.73 -3.92
N ILE A 14 -24.01 -22.89 -3.08
CA ILE A 14 -23.43 -21.61 -3.47
C ILE A 14 -21.91 -21.72 -3.28
N SER A 15 -21.17 -21.37 -4.33
CA SER A 15 -19.72 -21.26 -4.28
C SER A 15 -19.34 -19.81 -4.53
N ALA A 16 -18.51 -19.25 -3.65
CA ALA A 16 -18.07 -17.87 -3.75
C ALA A 16 -16.56 -17.78 -3.52
N VAL A 17 -15.93 -16.87 -4.25
CA VAL A 17 -14.55 -16.42 -4.02
C VAL A 17 -14.56 -14.92 -3.75
N LEU A 18 -13.71 -14.49 -2.84
CA LEU A 18 -13.54 -13.09 -2.46
C LEU A 18 -12.09 -12.71 -2.67
N ASN A 19 -11.89 -11.54 -3.28
CA ASN A 19 -10.67 -10.80 -3.19
C ASN A 19 -10.97 -9.46 -2.50
N GLY A 20 -10.25 -9.15 -1.41
CA GLY A 20 -10.57 -8.03 -0.51
C GLY A 20 -11.17 -8.52 0.80
N ASP A 21 -11.81 -7.61 1.54
CA ASP A 21 -12.28 -7.84 2.91
C ASP A 21 -13.74 -7.40 3.10
N ILE A 22 -14.46 -8.11 3.99
CA ILE A 22 -15.78 -7.69 4.48
C ILE A 22 -15.63 -7.24 5.95
N ASP A 23 -15.47 -5.94 6.15
CA ASP A 23 -15.14 -5.31 7.44
C ASP A 23 -16.20 -5.61 8.52
N ASN A 24 -17.47 -5.64 8.12
CA ASN A 24 -18.61 -5.86 9.01
C ASN A 24 -19.06 -7.34 9.10
N HIS A 25 -18.24 -8.31 8.67
CA HIS A 25 -18.64 -9.74 8.64
C HIS A 25 -19.12 -10.28 10.00
N HIS A 26 -18.57 -9.78 11.11
CA HIS A 26 -18.97 -10.16 12.46
C HIS A 26 -20.39 -9.67 12.81
N VAL A 27 -20.75 -8.45 12.39
CA VAL A 27 -22.11 -7.91 12.55
C VAL A 27 -23.10 -8.70 11.69
N LEU A 28 -22.74 -8.97 10.43
CA LEU A 28 -23.57 -9.71 9.49
C LEU A 28 -23.89 -11.12 10.01
N ARG A 29 -22.90 -11.81 10.59
CA ARG A 29 -23.11 -13.13 11.19
C ARG A 29 -24.10 -13.11 12.36
N GLY A 30 -24.09 -12.06 13.17
CA GLY A 30 -25.07 -11.88 14.24
C GLY A 30 -26.50 -11.80 13.69
N ALA A 31 -26.70 -10.98 12.66
CA ALA A 31 -28.00 -10.82 12.00
C ALA A 31 -28.52 -12.11 11.33
N ILE A 32 -27.61 -12.91 10.74
CA ILE A 32 -27.95 -14.21 10.14
C ILE A 32 -28.48 -15.20 11.20
N GLY A 33 -27.89 -15.19 12.40
CA GLY A 33 -28.29 -16.06 13.51
C GLY A 33 -29.72 -15.81 14.01
N GLU A 34 -30.18 -14.56 13.98
CA GLU A 34 -31.56 -14.18 14.30
C GLU A 34 -32.55 -14.59 13.19
N GLY A 35 -32.07 -14.70 11.93
CA GLY A 35 -32.85 -15.07 10.76
C GLY A 35 -32.96 -16.58 10.47
N GLY A 36 -32.49 -17.45 11.38
CA GLY A 36 -32.66 -18.91 11.29
C GLY A 36 -31.62 -19.67 10.48
N VAL A 37 -30.54 -19.02 10.02
CA VAL A 37 -29.40 -19.69 9.36
C VAL A 37 -28.25 -19.82 10.37
N SER A 38 -27.85 -21.06 10.73
CA SER A 38 -26.75 -21.26 11.68
C SER A 38 -25.40 -21.32 10.95
N ALA A 39 -24.50 -20.37 11.24
CA ALA A 39 -23.10 -20.47 10.84
C ALA A 39 -22.38 -21.49 11.75
N SER A 40 -21.63 -22.44 11.16
CA SER A 40 -20.77 -23.33 11.97
C SER A 40 -19.68 -22.49 12.67
N PRO A 41 -19.32 -22.80 13.94
CA PRO A 41 -18.18 -22.18 14.61
C PRO A 41 -16.86 -22.28 13.82
N ASP A 42 -16.71 -23.29 12.96
CA ASP A 42 -15.52 -23.50 12.11
C ASP A 42 -15.44 -22.52 10.91
N VAL A 43 -16.47 -21.70 10.72
CA VAL A 43 -16.49 -20.64 9.72
C VAL A 43 -15.76 -19.43 10.28
N THR A 44 -14.45 -19.33 10.05
CA THR A 44 -13.61 -18.26 10.62
C THR A 44 -13.27 -17.13 9.64
N THR A 45 -13.65 -17.24 8.37
CA THR A 45 -13.30 -16.25 7.33
C THR A 45 -14.49 -15.39 6.92
N ASP A 46 -14.23 -14.13 6.62
CA ASP A 46 -15.18 -13.17 6.06
C ASP A 46 -15.78 -13.64 4.72
N THR A 47 -14.98 -14.29 3.87
CA THR A 47 -15.41 -14.87 2.58
C THR A 47 -16.60 -15.82 2.75
N LYS A 48 -16.60 -16.63 3.82
CA LYS A 48 -17.68 -17.58 4.09
C LYS A 48 -18.99 -16.91 4.53
N THR A 49 -18.96 -15.61 4.86
CA THR A 49 -20.17 -14.82 5.12
C THR A 49 -20.97 -14.57 3.84
N ILE A 50 -20.32 -14.55 2.67
CA ILE A 50 -20.98 -14.31 1.37
C ILE A 50 -22.11 -15.32 1.11
N PRO A 51 -21.86 -16.64 1.04
CA PRO A 51 -22.93 -17.61 0.79
C PRO A 51 -24.01 -17.57 1.87
N LEU A 52 -23.65 -17.30 3.14
CA LEU A 52 -24.62 -17.22 4.24
C LEU A 52 -25.58 -16.04 4.09
N MET A 53 -25.08 -14.86 3.69
CA MET A 53 -25.91 -13.68 3.44
C MET A 53 -26.81 -13.86 2.21
N VAL A 54 -26.30 -14.50 1.16
CA VAL A 54 -27.14 -14.83 -0.01
C VAL A 54 -28.26 -15.79 0.39
N GLU A 55 -27.96 -16.81 1.20
CA GLU A 55 -28.97 -17.74 1.72
C GLU A 55 -30.01 -17.06 2.60
N HIS A 56 -29.58 -16.12 3.45
CA HIS A 56 -30.50 -15.33 4.26
C HIS A 56 -31.58 -14.64 3.40
N TYR A 57 -31.21 -14.02 2.29
CA TYR A 57 -32.18 -13.39 1.38
C TYR A 57 -32.97 -14.37 0.53
N LEU A 58 -32.38 -15.52 0.16
CA LEU A 58 -33.12 -16.59 -0.51
C LEU A 58 -34.26 -17.11 0.38
N TYR A 59 -34.03 -17.27 1.69
CA TYR A 59 -35.07 -17.67 2.65
C TYR A 59 -36.19 -16.62 2.81
N GLN A 60 -35.92 -15.35 2.52
CA GLN A 60 -36.93 -14.28 2.48
C GLN A 60 -37.77 -14.29 1.18
N GLY A 61 -37.48 -15.21 0.25
CA GLY A 61 -38.25 -15.40 -0.97
C GLY A 61 -37.77 -14.59 -2.18
N HIS A 62 -36.56 -14.03 -2.11
CA HIS A 62 -35.92 -13.40 -3.27
C HIS A 62 -35.34 -14.45 -4.22
N ASP A 63 -35.20 -14.08 -5.50
CA ASP A 63 -34.41 -14.87 -6.45
C ASP A 63 -32.91 -14.71 -6.18
N LEU A 64 -32.07 -15.51 -6.86
CA LEU A 64 -30.63 -15.53 -6.63
C LEU A 64 -29.97 -14.19 -6.99
N LYS A 65 -30.44 -13.52 -8.05
CA LYS A 65 -29.95 -12.21 -8.47
C LYS A 65 -30.17 -11.17 -7.38
N GLU A 66 -31.40 -11.03 -6.91
CA GLU A 66 -31.75 -10.05 -5.90
C GLU A 66 -31.14 -10.40 -4.54
N SER A 67 -31.06 -11.69 -4.20
CA SER A 67 -30.39 -12.15 -2.98
C SER A 67 -28.90 -11.82 -2.98
N PHE A 68 -28.21 -12.01 -4.11
CA PHE A 68 -26.81 -11.63 -4.25
C PHE A 68 -26.62 -10.11 -4.19
N ARG A 69 -27.45 -9.33 -4.90
CA ARG A 69 -27.39 -7.87 -4.88
C ARG A 69 -27.55 -7.31 -3.46
N ARG A 70 -28.55 -7.78 -2.71
CA ARG A 70 -28.77 -7.35 -1.33
C ARG A 70 -27.62 -7.74 -0.41
N ALA A 71 -27.13 -8.98 -0.53
CA ALA A 71 -25.99 -9.43 0.25
C ALA A 71 -24.77 -8.51 0.07
N VAL A 72 -24.40 -8.16 -1.17
CA VAL A 72 -23.24 -7.28 -1.43
C VAL A 72 -23.48 -5.82 -1.04
N CYS A 73 -24.74 -5.34 -1.03
CA CYS A 73 -25.08 -4.02 -0.49
C CYS A 73 -24.78 -3.90 1.00
N ASP A 74 -24.98 -4.97 1.77
CA ASP A 74 -24.73 -4.99 3.21
C ASP A 74 -23.24 -5.00 3.56
N PHE A 75 -22.37 -5.29 2.61
CA PHE A 75 -20.93 -5.41 2.87
C PHE A 75 -20.28 -4.03 3.03
N GLU A 76 -19.62 -3.84 4.16
CA GLU A 76 -18.66 -2.77 4.39
C GLU A 76 -17.24 -3.25 4.03
N GLY A 77 -16.40 -2.34 3.54
CA GLY A 77 -15.05 -2.65 3.06
C GLY A 77 -14.92 -2.63 1.53
N SER A 78 -13.75 -3.01 1.04
CA SER A 78 -13.48 -3.14 -0.40
C SER A 78 -13.40 -4.61 -0.79
N HIS A 79 -14.22 -4.99 -1.76
CA HIS A 79 -14.37 -6.39 -2.15
C HIS A 79 -14.60 -6.52 -3.65
N ALA A 80 -14.08 -7.61 -4.20
CA ALA A 80 -14.34 -8.16 -5.52
C ALA A 80 -14.80 -9.61 -5.31
N VAL A 81 -16.06 -9.89 -5.64
CA VAL A 81 -16.72 -11.19 -5.39
C VAL A 81 -17.07 -11.83 -6.71
N ALA A 82 -16.79 -13.13 -6.83
CA ALA A 82 -17.37 -13.97 -7.87
C ALA A 82 -18.13 -15.13 -7.23
N MET A 83 -19.37 -15.35 -7.68
CA MET A 83 -20.27 -16.36 -7.14
C MET A 83 -20.91 -17.18 -8.26
N GLY A 84 -20.99 -18.51 -8.04
CA GLY A 84 -21.75 -19.44 -8.85
C GLY A 84 -22.68 -20.30 -8.01
N SER A 85 -23.74 -20.83 -8.63
CA SER A 85 -24.73 -21.67 -7.95
C SER A 85 -25.37 -22.66 -8.91
N ASN A 86 -25.76 -23.84 -8.40
CA ASN A 86 -26.55 -24.81 -9.16
C ASN A 86 -28.04 -24.47 -9.24
N MET A 87 -28.49 -23.38 -8.60
CA MET A 87 -29.86 -22.84 -8.74
C MET A 87 -30.09 -22.16 -10.09
N GLU A 88 -29.06 -21.48 -10.62
CA GLU A 88 -29.08 -20.84 -11.94
C GLU A 88 -27.83 -21.24 -12.73
N PRO A 89 -27.78 -22.48 -13.26
CA PRO A 89 -26.64 -22.95 -14.04
C PRO A 89 -26.45 -22.09 -15.30
N GLY A 90 -25.19 -21.89 -15.72
CA GLY A 90 -24.86 -21.02 -16.86
C GLY A 90 -24.76 -19.53 -16.54
N LYS A 91 -24.87 -19.15 -15.26
CA LYS A 91 -24.66 -17.78 -14.79
C LYS A 91 -23.52 -17.66 -13.78
N VAL A 92 -22.77 -16.58 -13.91
CA VAL A 92 -21.79 -16.15 -12.91
C VAL A 92 -22.14 -14.74 -12.44
N PHE A 93 -22.14 -14.54 -11.13
CA PHE A 93 -22.44 -13.27 -10.50
C PHE A 93 -21.15 -12.62 -10.00
N LEU A 94 -20.88 -11.41 -10.45
CA LEU A 94 -19.70 -10.63 -10.11
C LEU A 94 -20.12 -9.35 -9.39
N ALA A 95 -19.39 -8.97 -8.35
CA ALA A 95 -19.63 -7.72 -7.63
C ALA A 95 -18.32 -7.04 -7.25
N GLN A 96 -18.26 -5.71 -7.37
CA GLN A 96 -17.08 -4.93 -6.99
C GLN A 96 -17.47 -3.64 -6.26
N LYS A 97 -16.80 -3.37 -5.13
CA LYS A 97 -16.91 -2.15 -4.33
C LYS A 97 -15.53 -1.71 -3.82
N GLY A 98 -15.22 -0.42 -3.95
CA GLY A 98 -13.95 0.19 -3.56
C GLY A 98 -12.80 0.02 -4.60
N SER A 99 -11.65 0.61 -4.30
CA SER A 99 -10.43 0.61 -5.13
C SER A 99 -9.49 -0.54 -4.89
N GLY A 100 -9.60 -1.20 -3.72
CA GLY A 100 -8.54 -2.11 -3.27
C GLY A 100 -8.36 -3.29 -4.23
N GLN A 101 -9.43 -3.68 -4.90
CA GLN A 101 -9.53 -4.85 -5.75
C GLN A 101 -10.31 -4.54 -7.01
N THR A 102 -10.03 -5.27 -8.08
CA THR A 102 -10.68 -5.09 -9.38
C THR A 102 -11.08 -6.43 -9.97
N ILE A 103 -12.16 -6.46 -10.74
CA ILE A 103 -12.55 -7.56 -11.63
C ILE A 103 -12.46 -7.07 -13.07
N TYR A 104 -11.78 -7.85 -13.90
CA TYR A 104 -11.75 -7.70 -15.34
C TYR A 104 -12.53 -8.83 -15.98
N VAL A 105 -13.48 -8.50 -16.86
CA VAL A 105 -14.27 -9.48 -17.62
C VAL A 105 -13.72 -9.52 -19.04
N GLY A 106 -12.99 -10.58 -19.38
CA GLY A 106 -12.51 -10.90 -20.71
C GLY A 106 -13.65 -11.37 -21.62
N LEU A 107 -13.66 -10.83 -22.85
CA LEU A 107 -14.64 -11.16 -23.88
C LEU A 107 -14.03 -12.19 -24.84
N LEU A 108 -14.62 -13.38 -24.90
CA LEU A 108 -14.25 -14.46 -25.82
C LEU A 108 -15.25 -14.55 -26.97
N ASP A 109 -14.92 -15.36 -27.97
CA ASP A 109 -15.81 -15.61 -29.11
C ASP A 109 -16.98 -16.55 -28.74
N ASP A 110 -16.85 -17.34 -27.68
CA ASP A 110 -17.83 -18.34 -27.23
C ASP A 110 -18.23 -18.19 -25.75
N GLY A 111 -17.81 -17.12 -25.07
CA GLY A 111 -18.18 -16.89 -23.68
C GLY A 111 -17.40 -15.76 -22.98
N TYR A 112 -17.18 -15.94 -21.69
CA TYR A 112 -16.50 -14.96 -20.84
C TYR A 112 -15.45 -15.62 -19.96
N MET A 113 -14.39 -14.87 -19.69
CA MET A 113 -13.43 -15.18 -18.63
C MET A 113 -13.40 -14.00 -17.68
N PHE A 114 -13.15 -14.21 -16.39
CA PHE A 114 -12.95 -13.11 -15.46
C PHE A 114 -11.77 -13.40 -14.55
N ALA A 115 -11.06 -12.34 -14.19
CA ALA A 115 -9.89 -12.41 -13.35
C ALA A 115 -9.78 -11.12 -12.52
N SER A 116 -9.06 -11.20 -11.40
CA SER A 116 -8.72 -10.01 -10.63
C SER A 116 -7.66 -9.13 -11.30
N GLU A 117 -6.96 -9.70 -12.30
CA GLU A 117 -5.89 -9.03 -13.02
C GLU A 117 -5.93 -9.37 -14.52
N VAL A 118 -5.57 -8.39 -15.35
CA VAL A 118 -5.67 -8.49 -16.82
C VAL A 118 -4.84 -9.65 -17.38
N TYR A 119 -3.69 -9.96 -16.79
CA TYR A 119 -2.85 -11.07 -17.25
C TYR A 119 -3.47 -12.45 -17.04
N GLY A 120 -4.50 -12.59 -16.20
CA GLY A 120 -5.32 -13.80 -16.12
C GLY A 120 -6.22 -14.00 -17.35
N LEU A 121 -6.31 -13.01 -18.24
CA LEU A 121 -7.14 -13.05 -19.45
C LEU A 121 -6.30 -13.17 -20.74
N VAL A 122 -5.07 -12.64 -20.77
CA VAL A 122 -4.32 -12.36 -22.02
C VAL A 122 -3.92 -13.59 -22.84
N GLU A 123 -3.99 -14.79 -22.27
CA GLU A 123 -3.81 -16.05 -23.00
C GLU A 123 -4.99 -16.32 -23.95
N GLU A 124 -6.21 -16.05 -23.48
CA GLU A 124 -7.45 -16.34 -24.20
C GLU A 124 -7.99 -15.10 -24.93
N THR A 125 -7.91 -13.91 -24.32
CA THR A 125 -8.40 -12.67 -24.93
C THR A 125 -7.68 -11.43 -24.45
N ARG A 126 -7.53 -10.47 -25.36
CA ARG A 126 -7.03 -9.11 -25.03
C ARG A 126 -8.15 -8.13 -24.77
N ARG A 127 -9.40 -8.47 -25.10
CA ARG A 127 -10.56 -7.57 -24.98
C ARG A 127 -11.20 -7.80 -23.63
N PHE A 128 -11.34 -6.76 -22.84
CA PHE A 128 -11.96 -6.87 -21.52
C PHE A 128 -12.78 -5.63 -21.15
N VAL A 129 -13.71 -5.81 -20.22
CA VAL A 129 -14.42 -4.73 -19.52
C VAL A 129 -13.88 -4.68 -18.08
N LYS A 130 -13.48 -3.50 -17.61
CA LYS A 130 -13.06 -3.28 -16.21
C LYS A 130 -14.29 -2.90 -15.38
N MET A 131 -14.54 -3.59 -14.28
CA MET A 131 -15.56 -3.17 -13.32
C MET A 131 -15.04 -1.98 -12.49
N ASP A 132 -15.92 -1.02 -12.20
CA ASP A 132 -15.64 0.17 -11.41
C ASP A 132 -16.31 0.05 -10.03
N GLY A 133 -15.49 -0.02 -8.98
CA GLY A 133 -15.94 -0.06 -7.60
C GLY A 133 -15.89 1.29 -6.87
N GLU A 134 -15.30 2.33 -7.45
CA GLU A 134 -15.05 3.61 -6.77
C GLU A 134 -16.00 4.72 -7.19
N THR A 135 -16.46 4.72 -8.44
CA THR A 135 -17.33 5.78 -8.95
C THR A 135 -18.78 5.49 -8.59
N PRO A 136 -19.42 6.29 -7.72
CA PRO A 136 -20.85 6.17 -7.50
C PRO A 136 -21.60 6.53 -8.78
N ARG A 137 -22.67 5.80 -9.11
CA ARG A 137 -23.49 6.09 -10.30
C ARG A 137 -24.03 7.52 -10.28
N VAL A 138 -24.46 7.98 -9.11
CA VAL A 138 -24.83 9.39 -8.87
C VAL A 138 -23.65 10.06 -8.18
N PRO A 139 -23.00 11.05 -8.82
CA PRO A 139 -21.90 11.78 -8.21
C PRO A 139 -22.28 12.33 -6.83
N GLY A 140 -21.49 12.00 -5.80
CA GLY A 140 -21.71 12.43 -4.42
C GLY A 140 -22.66 11.55 -3.59
N ASP A 141 -23.30 10.54 -4.18
CA ASP A 141 -24.16 9.60 -3.45
C ASP A 141 -23.49 8.23 -3.24
N PRO A 142 -22.88 7.98 -2.06
CA PRO A 142 -22.20 6.74 -1.77
C PRO A 142 -23.13 5.52 -1.69
N ALA A 143 -24.46 5.70 -1.60
CA ALA A 143 -25.41 4.60 -1.65
C ALA A 143 -25.45 3.94 -3.04
N THR A 144 -25.00 4.65 -4.07
CA THR A 144 -24.96 4.18 -5.47
C THR A 144 -23.58 3.62 -5.88
N LEU A 145 -22.70 3.39 -4.90
CA LEU A 145 -21.35 2.91 -5.12
C LEU A 145 -21.29 1.39 -5.25
N GLY A 146 -20.52 0.93 -6.22
CA GLY A 146 -20.31 -0.49 -6.52
C GLY A 146 -21.11 -0.97 -7.72
N GLN A 147 -20.55 -1.96 -8.42
CA GLN A 147 -21.09 -2.54 -9.64
C GLN A 147 -21.30 -4.04 -9.50
N LEU A 148 -22.39 -4.53 -10.08
CA LEU A 148 -22.77 -5.93 -10.13
C LEU A 148 -22.97 -6.34 -11.59
N PHE A 149 -22.22 -7.33 -12.05
CA PHE A 149 -22.32 -7.89 -13.40
C PHE A 149 -22.79 -9.35 -13.30
N ILE A 150 -23.74 -9.75 -14.15
CA ILE A 150 -24.18 -11.14 -14.31
C ILE A 150 -23.82 -11.57 -15.71
N LEU A 151 -22.96 -12.57 -15.82
CA LEU A 151 -22.52 -13.15 -17.08
C LEU A 151 -23.48 -14.30 -17.43
N HIS A 152 -24.11 -14.22 -18.60
CA HIS A 152 -25.08 -15.20 -19.08
C HIS A 152 -24.47 -16.00 -20.24
N ASP A 153 -24.35 -17.31 -20.09
CA ASP A 153 -23.89 -18.22 -21.16
C ASP A 153 -24.94 -18.36 -22.29
N ASP A 154 -26.24 -18.21 -21.97
CA ASP A 154 -27.36 -18.41 -22.90
C ASP A 154 -27.67 -17.19 -23.80
N ARG A 155 -27.00 -16.06 -23.59
CA ARG A 155 -27.22 -14.81 -24.34
C ARG A 155 -26.17 -14.52 -25.43
N GLY A 156 -25.26 -15.47 -25.64
CA GLY A 156 -24.18 -15.35 -26.62
C GLY A 156 -23.03 -14.45 -26.18
N PRO A 157 -21.92 -14.44 -26.94
CA PRO A 157 -20.69 -13.74 -26.59
C PRO A 157 -20.83 -12.21 -26.70
N GLY A 158 -19.86 -11.48 -26.12
CA GLY A 158 -19.77 -10.02 -26.22
C GLY A 158 -20.59 -9.27 -25.16
N LEU A 159 -20.85 -7.98 -25.34
CA LEU A 159 -21.46 -7.16 -24.28
C LEU A 159 -22.94 -7.51 -24.00
N GLY A 160 -23.66 -8.11 -24.95
CA GLY A 160 -25.10 -8.40 -24.83
C GLY A 160 -25.44 -9.50 -23.81
N GLY A 161 -24.51 -10.41 -23.52
CA GLY A 161 -24.68 -11.42 -22.46
C GLY A 161 -24.23 -10.95 -21.07
N ILE A 162 -23.84 -9.68 -20.91
CA ILE A 162 -23.52 -9.08 -19.60
C ILE A 162 -24.70 -8.23 -19.13
N GLU A 163 -25.36 -8.65 -18.05
CA GLU A 163 -26.33 -7.82 -17.34
C GLU A 163 -25.60 -7.03 -16.25
N ALA A 164 -25.38 -5.74 -16.48
CA ALA A 164 -24.67 -4.84 -15.56
C ALA A 164 -25.63 -3.91 -14.82
N MET A 165 -25.37 -3.68 -13.53
CA MET A 165 -26.12 -2.74 -12.68
C MET A 165 -25.24 -2.17 -11.56
N SER A 166 -25.63 -1.04 -10.98
CA SER A 166 -25.08 -0.58 -9.70
C SER A 166 -25.75 -1.31 -8.53
N TYR A 167 -25.13 -1.25 -7.36
CA TYR A 167 -25.64 -1.92 -6.15
C TYR A 167 -27.06 -1.46 -5.76
N ASP A 168 -27.43 -0.21 -6.05
CA ASP A 168 -28.79 0.32 -5.89
C ASP A 168 -29.85 -0.32 -6.84
N GLY A 169 -29.42 -1.21 -7.75
CA GLY A 169 -30.27 -1.91 -8.71
C GLY A 169 -30.48 -1.17 -10.03
N HIS A 170 -29.86 -0.01 -10.23
CA HIS A 170 -29.99 0.72 -11.50
C HIS A 170 -29.19 0.04 -12.63
N PRO A 171 -29.79 -0.23 -13.80
CA PRO A 171 -29.10 -0.85 -14.92
C PRO A 171 -27.97 0.02 -15.48
N LEU A 172 -26.83 -0.59 -15.82
CA LEU A 172 -25.70 0.06 -16.49
C LEU A 172 -25.63 -0.42 -17.94
N ILE A 173 -25.57 0.52 -18.89
CA ILE A 173 -25.48 0.20 -20.32
C ILE A 173 -24.02 0.18 -20.74
N LEU A 174 -23.50 -1.02 -21.02
CA LEU A 174 -22.17 -1.22 -21.58
C LEU A 174 -22.17 -1.02 -23.10
N GLY A 175 -21.15 -0.35 -23.62
CA GLY A 175 -20.91 -0.19 -25.05
C GLY A 175 -19.44 -0.31 -25.43
N ASP A 176 -19.11 -0.10 -26.70
CA ASP A 176 -17.74 -0.28 -27.22
C ASP A 176 -16.69 0.59 -26.49
N ARG A 177 -17.11 1.72 -25.92
CA ARG A 177 -16.25 2.62 -25.12
C ARG A 177 -15.77 1.99 -23.82
N ASP A 178 -16.49 1.00 -23.29
CA ASP A 178 -16.18 0.32 -22.03
C ASP A 178 -15.23 -0.87 -22.26
N VAL A 179 -15.03 -1.25 -23.52
CA VAL A 179 -14.10 -2.32 -23.91
C VAL A 179 -12.68 -1.76 -24.01
N SER A 180 -11.82 -2.28 -23.15
CA SER A 180 -10.39 -2.00 -23.14
C SER A 180 -9.60 -3.15 -23.77
N PHE A 181 -8.39 -2.83 -24.23
CA PHE A 181 -7.45 -3.80 -24.78
C PHE A 181 -6.22 -3.95 -23.88
N ALA A 182 -5.91 -5.18 -23.52
CA ALA A 182 -4.72 -5.51 -22.76
C ALA A 182 -3.46 -5.16 -23.57
N GLN A 183 -2.59 -4.32 -23.00
CA GLN A 183 -1.27 -4.01 -23.57
C GLN A 183 -0.21 -5.05 -23.19
N ILE A 184 -0.52 -5.85 -22.17
CA ILE A 184 0.28 -6.97 -21.68
C ILE A 184 0.04 -8.17 -22.58
N THR A 185 1.06 -8.97 -22.79
CA THR A 185 1.03 -10.19 -23.59
C THR A 185 1.47 -11.39 -22.77
N THR A 186 1.18 -12.60 -23.26
CA THR A 186 1.65 -13.85 -22.62
C THR A 186 3.17 -13.90 -22.48
N ARG A 187 3.92 -13.22 -23.36
CA ARG A 187 5.40 -13.12 -23.27
C ARG A 187 5.87 -12.35 -22.05
N ASP A 188 5.07 -11.39 -21.57
CA ASP A 188 5.44 -10.55 -20.42
C ASP A 188 5.30 -11.31 -19.09
N ILE A 189 4.54 -12.41 -19.08
CA ILE A 189 4.25 -13.26 -17.92
C ILE A 189 4.80 -14.69 -18.08
N ASP A 190 5.57 -14.96 -19.12
CA ASP A 190 6.16 -16.27 -19.37
C ASP A 190 7.32 -16.51 -18.37
N ARG A 191 7.32 -17.68 -17.72
CA ARG A 191 8.41 -18.11 -16.82
C ARG A 191 9.62 -18.64 -17.61
N GLY A 192 9.41 -19.07 -18.85
CA GLY A 192 10.41 -19.78 -19.64
C GLY A 192 10.97 -21.00 -18.90
N GLU A 193 12.27 -21.26 -19.08
CA GLU A 193 12.99 -22.42 -18.50
C GLU A 193 13.35 -22.25 -17.01
N HIS A 194 12.94 -21.14 -16.38
CA HIS A 194 13.26 -20.91 -14.98
C HIS A 194 12.37 -21.73 -14.05
N PRO A 195 12.91 -22.32 -12.97
CA PRO A 195 12.11 -23.11 -12.03
C PRO A 195 11.09 -22.26 -11.25
N HIS A 196 11.39 -20.96 -11.07
CA HIS A 196 10.59 -20.00 -10.31
C HIS A 196 10.60 -18.64 -11.03
N PHE A 197 9.48 -17.91 -10.99
CA PHE A 197 9.41 -16.51 -11.43
C PHE A 197 10.39 -15.63 -10.67
N LEU A 198 10.57 -15.84 -9.35
CA LEU A 198 11.50 -15.03 -8.55
C LEU A 198 12.91 -15.03 -9.14
N ILE A 199 13.47 -16.21 -9.45
CA ILE A 199 14.84 -16.27 -10.01
C ILE A 199 14.89 -15.71 -11.42
N LYS A 200 13.84 -15.90 -12.24
CA LYS A 200 13.74 -15.24 -13.55
C LYS A 200 13.86 -13.73 -13.39
N GLU A 201 13.07 -13.15 -12.49
CA GLU A 201 12.99 -11.70 -12.31
C GLU A 201 14.27 -11.11 -11.71
N ILE A 202 14.95 -11.82 -10.81
CA ILE A 202 16.30 -11.43 -10.34
C ILE A 202 17.28 -11.38 -11.52
N LEU A 203 17.21 -12.35 -12.44
CA LEU A 203 18.08 -12.43 -13.61
C LEU A 203 17.71 -11.42 -14.70
N ASP A 204 16.44 -11.02 -14.80
CA ASP A 204 15.93 -10.01 -15.72
C ASP A 204 16.20 -8.57 -15.25
N ALA A 205 16.46 -8.36 -13.95
CA ALA A 205 16.65 -7.03 -13.36
C ALA A 205 17.67 -6.12 -14.09
N PRO A 206 18.83 -6.60 -14.59
CA PRO A 206 19.73 -5.77 -15.39
C PRO A 206 19.06 -5.20 -16.66
N SER A 207 18.23 -6.00 -17.33
CA SER A 207 17.48 -5.56 -18.51
C SER A 207 16.42 -4.51 -18.14
N SER A 208 15.72 -4.71 -17.03
CA SER A 208 14.74 -3.75 -16.48
C SER A 208 15.39 -2.40 -16.17
N ILE A 209 16.60 -2.40 -15.60
CA ILE A 209 17.37 -1.17 -15.37
C ILE A 209 17.74 -0.48 -16.69
N ARG A 210 18.26 -1.22 -17.68
CA ARG A 210 18.57 -0.66 -19.02
C ARG A 210 17.35 0.01 -19.63
N LYS A 211 16.18 -0.63 -19.55
CA LYS A 211 14.91 -0.06 -20.03
C LYS A 211 14.52 1.21 -19.28
N THR A 212 14.74 1.24 -17.97
CA THR A 212 14.45 2.41 -17.10
C THR A 212 15.29 3.63 -17.47
N LEU A 213 16.57 3.43 -17.79
CA LEU A 213 17.50 4.50 -18.19
C LEU A 213 17.26 5.00 -19.62
N ARG A 214 16.76 4.13 -20.50
CA ARG A 214 16.66 4.38 -21.93
C ARG A 214 15.90 5.68 -22.26
N GLY A 215 16.60 6.59 -22.92
CA GLY A 215 16.02 7.84 -23.44
C GLY A 215 15.66 8.87 -22.37
N LYS A 216 16.16 8.73 -21.13
CA LYS A 216 15.90 9.67 -20.03
C LYS A 216 16.88 10.85 -19.96
N TYR A 217 17.99 10.76 -20.67
CA TYR A 217 19.00 11.81 -20.73
C TYR A 217 19.84 11.67 -22.01
N PHE A 218 20.61 12.70 -22.29
CA PHE A 218 21.66 12.74 -23.29
C PHE A 218 22.91 13.36 -22.68
N ILE A 219 24.07 12.71 -22.88
CA ILE A 219 25.38 13.24 -22.49
C ILE A 219 26.09 13.70 -23.77
N SER A 220 26.41 14.99 -23.84
CA SER A 220 27.17 15.59 -24.94
C SER A 220 28.66 15.27 -24.84
N GLU A 221 29.41 15.42 -25.94
CA GLU A 221 30.87 15.17 -25.99
C GLU A 221 31.65 16.00 -24.95
N GLY A 222 31.14 17.18 -24.56
CA GLY A 222 31.71 18.03 -23.52
C GLY A 222 31.31 17.64 -22.08
N ARG A 223 30.68 16.48 -21.86
CA ARG A 223 30.07 16.05 -20.58
C ARG A 223 28.93 16.93 -20.05
N GLY A 224 28.33 17.76 -20.90
CA GLY A 224 27.07 18.44 -20.58
C GLY A 224 25.92 17.44 -20.63
N VAL A 225 25.04 17.47 -19.62
CA VAL A 225 23.90 16.56 -19.49
C VAL A 225 22.61 17.28 -19.83
N VAL A 226 21.75 16.66 -20.64
CA VAL A 226 20.39 17.13 -20.88
C VAL A 226 19.42 16.02 -20.51
N PHE A 227 18.61 16.22 -19.48
CA PHE A 227 17.55 15.26 -19.12
C PHE A 227 16.36 15.37 -20.09
N ASN A 228 15.87 14.22 -20.52
CA ASN A 228 14.63 14.05 -21.26
C ASN A 228 13.53 13.54 -20.32
N LEU A 229 13.28 14.32 -19.27
CA LEU A 229 12.12 14.17 -18.40
C LEU A 229 11.14 15.27 -18.80
N ASP A 230 10.05 14.91 -19.46
CA ASP A 230 9.05 15.86 -19.97
C ASP A 230 8.09 16.34 -18.85
N GLU A 231 7.12 17.17 -19.24
CA GLU A 231 6.02 17.65 -18.37
C GLU A 231 5.22 16.50 -17.74
N GLY A 232 5.24 15.29 -18.34
CA GLY A 232 4.57 14.12 -17.81
C GLY A 232 5.30 13.46 -16.64
N VAL A 233 6.59 13.73 -16.43
CA VAL A 233 7.38 13.21 -15.29
C VAL A 233 7.49 14.23 -14.16
N VAL A 234 7.83 15.48 -14.52
CA VAL A 234 7.89 16.61 -13.59
C VAL A 234 7.31 17.81 -14.31
N ASP A 235 6.13 18.25 -13.88
CA ASP A 235 5.43 19.36 -14.51
C ASP A 235 6.16 20.71 -14.29
N GLY A 236 5.85 21.68 -15.15
CA GLY A 236 6.48 23.01 -15.16
C GLY A 236 6.27 23.75 -13.85
N ARG A 237 5.13 23.52 -13.19
CA ARG A 237 4.83 24.10 -11.87
C ARG A 237 5.77 23.57 -10.79
N THR A 238 5.98 22.25 -10.72
CA THR A 238 6.94 21.65 -9.79
C THR A 238 8.36 22.14 -10.05
N ARG A 239 8.76 22.24 -11.32
CA ARG A 239 10.09 22.77 -11.69
C ARG A 239 10.28 24.21 -11.22
N GLU A 240 9.26 25.04 -11.39
CA GLU A 240 9.32 26.44 -10.99
C GLU A 240 9.33 26.60 -9.48
N ASP A 241 8.49 25.85 -8.75
CA ASP A 241 8.46 25.89 -7.29
C ASP A 241 9.81 25.46 -6.68
N LEU A 242 10.49 24.48 -7.29
CA LEU A 242 11.85 24.09 -6.94
C LEU A 242 12.86 25.23 -7.19
N ARG A 243 12.88 25.80 -8.41
CA ARG A 243 13.81 26.89 -8.78
C ARG A 243 13.65 28.14 -7.92
N GLN A 244 12.41 28.47 -7.57
CA GLN A 244 12.11 29.64 -6.72
C GLN A 244 12.31 29.37 -5.23
N GLY A 245 12.69 28.15 -4.83
CA GLY A 245 12.90 27.79 -3.43
C GLY A 245 11.61 27.80 -2.59
N ARG A 246 10.45 27.60 -3.23
CA ARG A 246 9.17 27.44 -2.53
C ARG A 246 9.05 26.06 -1.89
N ILE A 247 9.69 25.06 -2.47
CA ILE A 247 9.77 23.72 -1.89
C ILE A 247 10.85 23.67 -0.80
N ARG A 248 10.47 23.22 0.38
CA ARG A 248 11.36 23.03 1.54
C ARG A 248 11.48 21.57 1.94
N ASN A 249 10.50 20.74 1.60
CA ASN A 249 10.44 19.34 2.02
C ASN A 249 10.20 18.41 0.83
N ILE A 250 10.93 17.29 0.79
CA ILE A 250 10.69 16.18 -0.13
C ILE A 250 10.45 14.92 0.71
N PHE A 251 9.25 14.38 0.66
CA PHE A 251 8.93 13.07 1.23
C PHE A 251 8.97 12.01 0.15
N VAL A 252 9.88 11.05 0.26
CA VAL A 252 9.88 9.84 -0.55
C VAL A 252 9.18 8.75 0.23
N VAL A 253 8.11 8.19 -0.33
CA VAL A 253 7.22 7.26 0.37
C VAL A 253 6.96 5.99 -0.41
N GLY A 254 6.74 4.90 0.32
CA GLY A 254 6.30 3.62 -0.23
C GLY A 254 5.83 2.68 0.90
N GLN A 255 5.56 1.42 0.56
CA GLN A 255 5.22 0.37 1.53
C GLN A 255 6.03 -0.90 1.25
N GLY A 256 6.47 -1.61 2.29
CA GLY A 256 7.29 -2.83 2.15
C GLY A 256 8.60 -2.57 1.41
N THR A 257 8.93 -3.40 0.42
CA THR A 257 10.12 -3.23 -0.46
C THR A 257 10.17 -1.83 -1.11
N ALA A 258 9.01 -1.26 -1.48
CA ALA A 258 8.98 0.09 -2.05
C ALA A 258 9.32 1.20 -1.03
N ALA A 259 9.09 0.97 0.27
CA ALA A 259 9.55 1.88 1.32
C ALA A 259 11.07 1.82 1.50
N VAL A 260 11.68 0.64 1.30
CA VAL A 260 13.15 0.49 1.32
C VAL A 260 13.77 1.14 0.08
N ALA A 261 13.14 1.01 -1.09
CA ALA A 261 13.52 1.77 -2.28
C ALA A 261 13.42 3.29 -2.04
N ALA A 262 12.34 3.74 -1.36
CA ALA A 262 12.17 5.14 -0.98
C ALA A 262 13.29 5.64 -0.05
N ALA A 263 13.77 4.80 0.87
CA ALA A 263 14.95 5.11 1.69
C ALA A 263 16.21 5.27 0.83
N ALA A 264 16.47 4.36 -0.10
CA ALA A 264 17.61 4.47 -1.02
C ALA A 264 17.59 5.78 -1.82
N VAL A 265 16.42 6.12 -2.36
CA VAL A 265 16.22 7.34 -3.18
C VAL A 265 16.35 8.60 -2.34
N ALA A 266 15.79 8.61 -1.13
CA ALA A 266 15.91 9.74 -0.21
C ALA A 266 17.36 10.01 0.19
N GLU A 267 18.14 8.97 0.48
CA GLU A 267 19.57 9.10 0.79
C GLU A 267 20.35 9.69 -0.40
N ALA A 268 20.07 9.24 -1.63
CA ALA A 268 20.67 9.84 -2.83
C ALA A 268 20.30 11.30 -3.01
N MET A 269 19.02 11.64 -2.85
CA MET A 269 18.57 13.03 -2.90
C MET A 269 19.22 13.87 -1.80
N ALA A 270 19.36 13.36 -0.57
CA ALA A 270 20.03 14.07 0.50
C ALA A 270 21.51 14.36 0.17
N VAL A 271 22.20 13.41 -0.46
CA VAL A 271 23.60 13.57 -0.89
C VAL A 271 23.71 14.57 -2.05
N TYR A 272 22.89 14.43 -3.09
CA TYR A 272 22.98 15.27 -4.30
C TYR A 272 22.42 16.68 -4.10
N LEU A 273 21.46 16.85 -3.20
CA LEU A 273 20.82 18.14 -2.91
C LEU A 273 21.35 18.81 -1.65
N ARG A 274 22.48 18.36 -1.09
CA ARG A 274 23.00 18.81 0.22
C ARG A 274 23.15 20.34 0.37
N THR A 275 23.37 21.05 -0.74
CA THR A 275 23.57 22.51 -0.77
C THR A 275 22.27 23.28 -1.04
N ALA A 276 21.19 22.60 -1.42
CA ALA A 276 19.87 23.20 -1.57
C ALA A 276 19.19 23.33 -0.18
N PRO A 277 18.34 24.35 0.03
CA PRO A 277 17.59 24.52 1.27
C PRO A 277 16.34 23.62 1.30
N VAL A 278 16.53 22.33 1.02
CA VAL A 278 15.48 21.30 0.92
C VAL A 278 15.84 20.15 1.85
N ARG A 279 14.88 19.71 2.67
CA ARG A 279 15.00 18.55 3.54
C ARG A 279 14.36 17.34 2.87
N VAL A 280 15.08 16.22 2.87
CA VAL A 280 14.60 14.98 2.26
C VAL A 280 14.30 13.97 3.36
N HIS A 281 13.14 13.31 3.25
CA HIS A 281 12.66 12.36 4.24
C HIS A 281 12.20 11.07 3.55
N ALA A 282 12.70 9.93 4.00
CA ALA A 282 12.09 8.63 3.68
C ALA A 282 11.08 8.24 4.76
N ARG A 283 9.84 7.93 4.34
CA ARG A 283 8.78 7.49 5.26
C ARG A 283 7.95 6.38 4.65
N LYS A 284 7.34 5.54 5.48
CA LYS A 284 6.28 4.66 4.99
C LYS A 284 5.06 5.51 4.61
N SER A 285 4.31 5.09 3.60
CA SER A 285 3.08 5.81 3.20
C SER A 285 2.06 5.88 4.34
N SER A 286 1.97 4.83 5.17
CA SER A 286 1.15 4.80 6.38
C SER A 286 1.54 5.87 7.40
N ASP A 287 2.84 6.17 7.50
CA ASP A 287 3.35 7.11 8.49
C ASP A 287 3.14 8.54 8.01
N LEU A 288 3.34 8.79 6.72
CA LEU A 288 2.99 10.07 6.11
C LEU A 288 1.51 10.38 6.38
N SER A 289 0.62 9.52 5.88
CA SER A 289 -0.83 9.73 6.00
C SER A 289 -1.35 9.72 7.44
N GLY A 290 -0.69 9.00 8.34
CA GLY A 290 -1.12 8.86 9.73
C GLY A 290 -0.62 9.94 10.67
N PHE A 291 0.56 10.52 10.45
CA PHE A 291 1.25 11.29 11.49
C PHE A 291 2.04 12.50 10.99
N LEU A 292 2.34 12.62 9.68
CA LEU A 292 3.29 13.63 9.17
C LEU A 292 2.68 14.57 8.13
N LEU A 293 1.36 14.53 7.93
CA LEU A 293 0.67 15.50 7.09
C LEU A 293 0.42 16.78 7.88
N ASP A 294 0.96 17.90 7.38
CA ASP A 294 0.63 19.24 7.86
C ASP A 294 -0.67 19.76 7.22
N ASP A 295 -1.26 20.80 7.80
CA ASP A 295 -2.48 21.43 7.25
C ASP A 295 -2.23 22.08 5.87
N ASP A 296 -1.01 22.59 5.65
CA ASP A 296 -0.54 23.19 4.40
C ASP A 296 0.74 22.49 3.98
N MET A 297 0.69 21.83 2.83
CA MET A 297 1.83 21.12 2.24
C MET A 297 2.25 21.75 0.91
N SER A 298 1.90 23.01 0.66
CA SER A 298 2.25 23.71 -0.59
C SER A 298 3.76 23.88 -0.81
N ASP A 299 4.57 23.76 0.25
CA ASP A 299 6.04 23.78 0.21
C ASP A 299 6.66 22.37 0.08
N THR A 300 5.84 21.35 -0.20
CA THR A 300 6.25 19.96 -0.09
C THR A 300 6.05 19.20 -1.40
N ILE A 301 7.06 18.41 -1.79
CA ILE A 301 6.94 17.37 -2.82
C ILE A 301 6.77 16.01 -2.11
N VAL A 302 5.81 15.21 -2.58
CA VAL A 302 5.69 13.79 -2.21
C VAL A 302 6.00 12.93 -3.44
N ILE A 303 7.02 12.08 -3.31
CA ILE A 303 7.44 11.11 -4.32
C ILE A 303 6.99 9.73 -3.86
N ALA A 304 5.93 9.21 -4.48
CA ALA A 304 5.35 7.92 -4.15
C ALA A 304 5.95 6.80 -5.01
N ILE A 305 6.62 5.83 -4.38
CA ILE A 305 7.16 4.64 -5.01
C ILE A 305 6.20 3.47 -4.81
N THR A 306 5.79 2.83 -5.91
CA THR A 306 4.91 1.66 -5.88
C THR A 306 5.10 0.81 -7.14
N GLN A 307 5.09 -0.51 -7.01
CA GLN A 307 5.20 -1.40 -8.17
C GLN A 307 3.86 -1.50 -8.91
N SER A 308 2.77 -1.76 -8.17
CA SER A 308 1.44 -2.01 -8.72
C SER A 308 0.67 -0.74 -9.05
N GLY A 309 0.96 0.37 -8.36
CA GLY A 309 0.18 1.60 -8.44
C GLY A 309 -1.20 1.54 -7.79
N THR A 310 -1.55 0.42 -7.17
CA THR A 310 -2.85 0.16 -6.50
C THR A 310 -2.71 0.03 -4.97
N THR A 311 -1.49 0.14 -4.43
CA THR A 311 -1.25 0.03 -2.98
C THR A 311 -2.09 1.05 -2.20
N THR A 312 -3.01 0.56 -1.36
CA THR A 312 -4.03 1.38 -0.69
C THR A 312 -3.43 2.49 0.17
N ASP A 313 -2.47 2.16 1.04
CA ASP A 313 -1.83 3.16 1.92
C ASP A 313 -1.08 4.24 1.13
N THR A 314 -0.43 3.86 0.02
CA THR A 314 0.28 4.80 -0.85
C THR A 314 -0.68 5.71 -1.58
N ASN A 315 -1.73 5.16 -2.20
CA ASN A 315 -2.77 5.95 -2.85
C ASN A 315 -3.46 6.90 -1.88
N ARG A 316 -3.75 6.45 -0.65
CA ARG A 316 -4.33 7.29 0.41
C ARG A 316 -3.40 8.44 0.79
N ALA A 317 -2.12 8.17 1.03
CA ALA A 317 -1.14 9.20 1.38
C ALA A 317 -1.04 10.27 0.28
N VAL A 318 -1.02 9.84 -0.99
CA VAL A 318 -1.03 10.73 -2.15
C VAL A 318 -2.30 11.59 -2.19
N SER A 319 -3.48 10.99 -2.07
CA SER A 319 -4.75 11.73 -2.07
C SER A 319 -4.82 12.75 -0.93
N MET A 320 -4.39 12.39 0.28
CA MET A 320 -4.41 13.29 1.43
C MET A 320 -3.40 14.44 1.30
N ALA A 321 -2.21 14.18 0.74
CA ALA A 321 -1.21 15.20 0.46
C ALA A 321 -1.67 16.14 -0.68
N ARG A 322 -2.38 15.59 -1.70
CA ARG A 322 -2.97 16.38 -2.80
C ARG A 322 -3.93 17.43 -2.27
N LEU A 323 -4.83 17.02 -1.37
CA LEU A 323 -5.80 17.92 -0.76
C LEU A 323 -5.06 19.07 -0.06
N ARG A 324 -3.95 18.80 0.63
CA ARG A 324 -3.14 19.80 1.34
C ARG A 324 -2.21 20.64 0.46
N GLY A 325 -2.27 20.47 -0.85
CA GLY A 325 -1.53 21.32 -1.80
C GLY A 325 -0.13 20.85 -2.19
N ALA A 326 0.30 19.66 -1.73
CA ALA A 326 1.59 19.08 -2.10
C ALA A 326 1.72 18.86 -3.61
N ARG A 327 2.95 18.93 -4.11
CA ARG A 327 3.34 18.48 -5.46
C ARG A 327 3.58 16.98 -5.44
N LEU A 328 3.05 16.26 -6.43
CA LEU A 328 2.99 14.80 -6.39
C LEU A 328 3.69 14.17 -7.58
N ILE A 329 4.66 13.30 -7.32
CA ILE A 329 5.33 12.49 -8.35
C ILE A 329 5.18 11.01 -7.98
N ALA A 330 4.87 10.15 -8.94
CA ALA A 330 4.90 8.70 -8.75
C ALA A 330 6.07 8.05 -9.50
N ILE A 331 6.79 7.14 -8.84
CA ILE A 331 7.68 6.17 -9.50
C ILE A 331 6.94 4.84 -9.52
N VAL A 332 6.50 4.42 -10.71
CA VAL A 332 5.62 3.26 -10.88
C VAL A 332 5.98 2.44 -12.10
N ASN A 333 5.72 1.13 -12.06
CA ASN A 333 5.90 0.28 -13.22
C ASN A 333 4.60 0.16 -14.03
N ARG A 334 3.46 -0.08 -13.37
CA ARG A 334 2.20 -0.33 -14.06
C ARG A 334 1.62 0.95 -14.71
N ARG A 335 1.53 0.97 -16.04
CA ARG A 335 0.74 1.98 -16.77
C ARG A 335 -0.74 1.87 -16.42
N GLN A 336 -1.45 3.01 -16.41
CA GLN A 336 -2.89 3.08 -16.15
C GLN A 336 -3.33 2.54 -14.77
N SER A 337 -2.40 2.42 -13.82
CA SER A 337 -2.75 2.13 -12.42
C SER A 337 -3.33 3.36 -11.72
N ASP A 338 -4.10 3.17 -10.66
CA ASP A 338 -4.85 4.25 -9.99
C ASP A 338 -3.97 5.41 -9.52
N ILE A 339 -2.73 5.17 -9.10
CA ILE A 339 -1.84 6.25 -8.68
C ILE A 339 -1.50 7.22 -9.82
N THR A 340 -1.49 6.74 -11.07
CA THR A 340 -1.09 7.54 -12.24
C THR A 340 -2.07 8.66 -12.57
N THR A 341 -3.33 8.56 -12.11
CA THR A 341 -4.35 9.59 -12.29
C THR A 341 -4.44 10.55 -11.09
N LYS A 342 -3.74 10.25 -9.99
CA LYS A 342 -3.79 10.99 -8.72
C LYS A 342 -2.60 11.93 -8.50
N VAL A 343 -1.53 11.79 -9.28
CA VAL A 343 -0.27 12.56 -9.16
C VAL A 343 -0.12 13.59 -10.29
N ASP A 344 0.81 14.54 -10.10
CA ASP A 344 1.10 15.60 -11.07
C ASP A 344 2.15 15.15 -12.10
N GLY A 345 3.01 14.19 -11.75
CA GLY A 345 3.99 13.60 -12.66
C GLY A 345 4.25 12.12 -12.40
N VAL A 346 4.60 11.36 -13.44
CA VAL A 346 4.82 9.91 -13.39
C VAL A 346 6.14 9.52 -14.04
N PHE A 347 7.05 8.96 -13.25
CA PHE A 347 8.24 8.28 -13.73
C PHE A 347 7.95 6.78 -13.88
N TYR A 348 7.77 6.34 -15.13
CA TYR A 348 7.65 4.91 -15.42
C TYR A 348 8.99 4.20 -15.33
N THR A 349 9.04 3.13 -14.55
CA THR A 349 10.14 2.15 -14.53
C THR A 349 10.02 1.18 -15.70
N SER A 350 11.15 0.59 -16.12
CA SER A 350 11.26 -0.22 -17.34
C SER A 350 10.62 0.46 -18.55
N ASP A 351 9.74 -0.23 -19.28
CA ASP A 351 8.88 0.30 -20.34
C ASP A 351 7.43 0.54 -19.88
N GLY A 352 7.18 0.34 -18.58
CA GLY A 352 5.87 0.35 -17.94
C GLY A 352 5.00 -0.89 -18.19
N ARG A 353 5.61 -1.97 -18.71
CA ARG A 353 4.95 -3.26 -19.03
C ARG A 353 5.63 -4.46 -18.38
N ASP A 354 6.69 -4.23 -17.62
CA ASP A 354 7.57 -5.27 -17.10
C ASP A 354 7.00 -5.90 -15.82
N ILE A 355 5.97 -6.74 -15.96
CA ILE A 355 5.20 -7.30 -14.83
C ILE A 355 6.07 -8.18 -13.94
N GLU A 356 5.88 -8.03 -12.64
CA GLU A 356 6.44 -8.91 -11.62
C GLU A 356 5.35 -9.91 -11.21
N MET A 357 5.59 -11.19 -11.50
CA MET A 357 4.70 -12.31 -11.21
C MET A 357 5.02 -12.95 -9.86
N SER A 358 6.29 -12.91 -9.42
CA SER A 358 6.63 -13.27 -8.05
C SER A 358 5.96 -12.29 -7.07
N VAL A 359 5.38 -12.81 -5.99
CA VAL A 359 4.85 -11.96 -4.91
C VAL A 359 5.98 -11.16 -4.24
N ALA A 360 7.15 -11.76 -4.11
CA ALA A 360 8.33 -11.09 -3.56
C ALA A 360 8.98 -10.23 -4.64
N SER A 361 8.95 -8.90 -4.46
CA SER A 361 9.51 -7.95 -5.41
C SER A 361 11.04 -8.02 -5.50
N THR A 362 11.58 -7.93 -6.72
CA THR A 362 12.99 -8.03 -7.12
C THR A 362 13.34 -6.97 -8.17
N LYS A 363 13.08 -7.20 -9.47
CA LYS A 363 13.41 -6.27 -10.57
C LYS A 363 12.78 -4.89 -10.42
N ALA A 364 11.59 -4.83 -9.82
CA ALA A 364 10.92 -3.55 -9.57
C ALA A 364 11.69 -2.71 -8.55
N PHE A 365 12.25 -3.31 -7.48
CA PHE A 365 13.06 -2.60 -6.48
C PHE A 365 14.26 -1.90 -7.14
N TYR A 366 15.04 -2.63 -7.94
CA TYR A 366 16.22 -2.05 -8.60
C TYR A 366 15.84 -0.93 -9.58
N SER A 367 14.78 -1.15 -10.37
CA SER A 367 14.32 -0.17 -11.34
C SER A 367 13.76 1.10 -10.66
N GLN A 368 13.06 0.94 -9.53
CA GLN A 368 12.56 2.06 -8.71
C GLN A 368 13.69 2.90 -8.14
N ILE A 369 14.75 2.26 -7.63
CA ILE A 369 15.94 2.94 -7.12
C ILE A 369 16.63 3.73 -8.24
N VAL A 370 16.88 3.10 -9.40
CA VAL A 370 17.54 3.76 -10.52
C VAL A 370 16.71 4.93 -11.06
N ALA A 371 15.38 4.76 -11.19
CA ALA A 371 14.49 5.87 -11.56
C ALA A 371 14.57 7.04 -10.56
N GLY A 372 14.59 6.74 -9.26
CA GLY A 372 14.74 7.75 -8.22
C GLY A 372 16.11 8.43 -8.24
N TYR A 373 17.19 7.72 -8.58
CA TYR A 373 18.52 8.32 -8.75
C TYR A 373 18.59 9.24 -9.96
N VAL A 374 18.00 8.86 -11.09
CA VAL A 374 17.86 9.74 -12.26
C VAL A 374 17.07 11.00 -11.89
N LEU A 375 15.97 10.85 -11.15
CA LEU A 375 15.17 11.98 -10.68
C LEU A 375 15.95 12.88 -9.70
N ALA A 376 16.75 12.29 -8.81
CA ALA A 376 17.59 13.03 -7.88
C ALA A 376 18.68 13.85 -8.60
N LEU A 377 19.33 13.27 -9.61
CA LEU A 377 20.31 13.96 -10.45
C LEU A 377 19.67 15.07 -11.29
N PHE A 378 18.46 14.85 -11.79
CA PHE A 378 17.68 15.91 -12.45
C PHE A 378 17.39 17.08 -11.51
N PHE A 379 16.97 16.81 -10.27
CA PHE A 379 16.78 17.87 -9.27
C PHE A 379 18.10 18.57 -8.92
N ALA A 380 19.22 17.84 -8.86
CA ALA A 380 20.53 18.42 -8.62
C ALA A 380 20.97 19.37 -9.74
N GLN A 381 20.70 19.01 -11.00
CA GLN A 381 20.89 19.91 -12.15
C GLN A 381 20.00 21.13 -12.05
N LEU A 382 18.70 20.93 -11.77
CA LEU A 382 17.69 21.98 -11.71
C LEU A 382 18.02 23.03 -10.64
N LEU A 383 18.46 22.57 -9.48
CA LEU A 383 18.81 23.39 -8.31
C LEU A 383 20.28 23.83 -8.32
N LYS A 384 21.07 23.40 -9.32
CA LYS A 384 22.50 23.69 -9.46
C LYS A 384 23.33 23.31 -8.23
N THR A 385 22.99 22.20 -7.59
CA THR A 385 23.73 21.68 -6.43
C THR A 385 24.96 20.87 -6.83
N MET A 386 25.01 20.42 -8.08
CA MET A 386 26.11 19.68 -8.67
C MET A 386 26.45 20.24 -10.06
N PRO A 387 27.74 20.21 -10.46
CA PRO A 387 28.12 20.55 -11.83
C PRO A 387 27.73 19.42 -12.81
N ASP A 388 27.46 19.78 -14.06
CA ASP A 388 27.02 18.84 -15.10
C ASP A 388 28.02 17.70 -15.33
N GLU A 389 29.33 17.95 -15.19
CA GLU A 389 30.34 16.90 -15.35
C GLU A 389 30.30 15.86 -14.22
N ALA A 390 29.92 16.26 -13.01
CA ALA A 390 29.72 15.32 -11.91
C ALA A 390 28.44 14.51 -12.12
N ILE A 391 27.37 15.16 -12.57
CA ILE A 391 26.11 14.50 -12.93
C ILE A 391 26.34 13.48 -14.05
N ALA A 392 27.12 13.83 -15.09
CA ALA A 392 27.46 12.93 -16.19
C ALA A 392 28.17 11.66 -15.69
N ARG A 393 29.15 11.79 -14.79
CA ARG A 393 29.86 10.64 -14.21
C ARG A 393 28.94 9.71 -13.40
N ASP A 394 28.01 10.28 -12.64
CA ASP A 394 27.06 9.47 -11.86
C ASP A 394 26.06 8.76 -12.79
N ILE A 395 25.67 9.40 -13.89
CA ILE A 395 24.84 8.78 -14.94
C ILE A 395 25.60 7.63 -15.62
N GLU A 396 26.85 7.85 -16.07
CA GLU A 396 27.72 6.82 -16.66
C GLU A 396 27.84 5.62 -15.70
N THR A 397 27.98 5.88 -14.40
CA THR A 397 28.00 4.85 -13.36
C THR A 397 26.68 4.05 -13.32
N LEU A 398 25.53 4.69 -13.48
CA LEU A 398 24.24 4.00 -13.59
C LEU A 398 24.12 3.19 -14.89
N GLU A 399 24.70 3.66 -16.00
CA GLU A 399 24.75 2.93 -17.28
C GLU A 399 25.57 1.64 -17.18
N ASP A 400 26.63 1.63 -16.37
CA ASP A 400 27.47 0.45 -16.11
C ASP A 400 26.80 -0.58 -15.18
N ALA A 401 25.81 -0.16 -14.39
CA ALA A 401 25.18 -0.99 -13.36
C ALA A 401 24.65 -2.35 -13.91
N PRO A 402 23.93 -2.42 -15.05
CA PRO A 402 23.47 -3.69 -15.61
C PRO A 402 24.59 -4.68 -15.91
N ASP A 403 25.72 -4.23 -16.44
CA ASP A 403 26.84 -5.11 -16.78
C ASP A 403 27.57 -5.61 -15.54
N LEU A 404 27.70 -4.75 -14.52
CA LEU A 404 28.22 -5.14 -13.21
C LEU A 404 27.28 -6.11 -12.47
N MET A 405 25.97 -5.92 -12.55
CA MET A 405 24.99 -6.88 -12.02
C MET A 405 25.12 -8.25 -12.67
N MET A 406 25.35 -8.30 -13.99
CA MET A 406 25.58 -9.57 -14.70
C MET A 406 26.83 -10.30 -14.17
N ARG A 407 27.84 -9.57 -13.69
CA ARG A 407 29.01 -10.20 -13.02
C ARG A 407 28.62 -10.85 -11.69
N VAL A 408 27.82 -10.18 -10.86
CA VAL A 408 27.28 -10.78 -9.62
C VAL A 408 26.47 -12.04 -9.93
N ILE A 409 25.59 -11.97 -10.94
CA ILE A 409 24.74 -13.09 -11.38
C ILE A 409 25.58 -14.28 -11.85
N ARG A 410 26.69 -14.07 -12.57
CA ARG A 410 27.61 -15.16 -12.97
C ARG A 410 28.23 -15.87 -11.76
N GLY A 411 28.39 -15.17 -10.64
CA GLY A 411 28.87 -15.72 -9.37
C GLY A 411 27.84 -16.51 -8.56
N ARG A 412 26.60 -16.67 -9.05
CA ARG A 412 25.47 -17.26 -8.31
C ARG A 412 25.73 -18.67 -7.76
N ASP A 413 26.59 -19.48 -8.39
CA ASP A 413 26.91 -20.82 -7.89
C ASP A 413 27.69 -20.79 -6.57
N ALA A 414 28.57 -19.81 -6.38
CA ALA A 414 29.27 -19.61 -5.11
C ALA A 414 28.27 -19.14 -4.03
N ILE A 415 27.37 -18.23 -4.40
CA ILE A 415 26.28 -17.75 -3.52
C ILE A 415 25.38 -18.93 -3.11
N ARG A 416 24.98 -19.77 -4.07
CA ARG A 416 24.19 -20.98 -3.83
C ARG A 416 24.88 -21.91 -2.84
N LYS A 417 26.16 -22.21 -3.04
CA LYS A 417 26.93 -23.10 -2.15
C LYS A 417 26.98 -22.54 -0.72
N SER A 418 27.19 -21.23 -0.56
CA SER A 418 27.16 -20.56 0.75
C SER A 418 25.81 -20.75 1.44
N ALA A 419 24.70 -20.41 0.77
CA ALA A 419 23.36 -20.58 1.33
C ALA A 419 23.06 -22.06 1.68
N TRP A 420 23.30 -22.97 0.73
CA TRP A 420 22.93 -24.40 0.88
C TRP A 420 23.58 -25.06 2.10
N ASN A 421 24.83 -24.68 2.39
CA ASN A 421 25.62 -25.30 3.46
C ASN A 421 25.31 -24.74 4.85
N LEU A 422 24.76 -23.53 4.95
CA LEU A 422 24.70 -22.78 6.21
C LEU A 422 23.28 -22.63 6.76
N VAL A 423 22.27 -22.46 5.90
CA VAL A 423 20.91 -22.04 6.30
C VAL A 423 20.19 -23.06 7.20
N ARG A 424 20.54 -24.34 7.07
CA ARG A 424 19.91 -25.44 7.83
C ARG A 424 20.39 -25.55 9.27
N ARG A 425 21.47 -24.83 9.64
CA ARG A 425 22.21 -25.03 10.90
C ARG A 425 21.85 -24.07 12.03
N LYS A 426 21.14 -22.97 11.72
CA LYS A 426 20.82 -21.92 12.69
C LYS A 426 19.32 -21.60 12.69
N GLN A 427 18.76 -21.51 13.89
CA GLN A 427 17.36 -21.13 14.12
C GLN A 427 17.16 -19.64 13.84
N TYR A 428 17.95 -18.79 14.49
CA TYR A 428 17.85 -17.33 14.44
C TYR A 428 18.77 -16.75 13.37
N TRP A 429 18.25 -15.81 12.59
CA TRP A 429 18.97 -15.17 11.49
C TRP A 429 18.93 -13.65 11.65
N ALA A 430 19.94 -12.98 11.13
CA ALA A 430 20.04 -11.53 11.09
C ALA A 430 20.67 -11.09 9.77
N VAL A 431 20.33 -9.88 9.34
CA VAL A 431 21.02 -9.17 8.25
C VAL A 431 21.54 -7.87 8.81
N VAL A 432 22.77 -7.49 8.50
CA VAL A 432 23.38 -6.27 9.03
C VAL A 432 24.02 -5.45 7.94
N GLY A 433 23.90 -4.12 8.04
CA GLY A 433 24.50 -3.17 7.12
C GLY A 433 24.58 -1.78 7.73
N SER A 434 25.62 -1.03 7.41
CA SER A 434 25.88 0.30 8.00
C SER A 434 25.87 1.39 6.92
N GLY A 435 25.50 2.61 7.31
CA GLY A 435 25.29 3.72 6.38
C GLY A 435 24.28 3.36 5.28
N ILE A 436 24.63 3.61 4.02
CA ILE A 436 23.76 3.29 2.88
C ILE A 436 23.49 1.77 2.75
N ASN A 437 24.42 0.91 3.19
CA ASN A 437 24.23 -0.53 3.16
C ASN A 437 23.17 -1.02 4.15
N LYS A 438 22.71 -0.16 5.08
CA LYS A 438 21.52 -0.45 5.89
C LYS A 438 20.28 -0.67 5.02
N VAL A 439 20.13 0.11 3.94
CA VAL A 439 19.05 -0.05 2.97
C VAL A 439 19.09 -1.45 2.34
N ALA A 440 20.28 -1.91 1.93
CA ALA A 440 20.44 -3.26 1.39
C ALA A 440 20.09 -4.33 2.43
N SER A 441 20.55 -4.18 3.68
CA SER A 441 20.24 -5.13 4.76
C SER A 441 18.73 -5.22 5.04
N ASP A 442 18.01 -4.10 4.99
CA ASP A 442 16.57 -4.06 5.22
C ASP A 442 15.78 -4.77 4.13
N GLU A 443 16.16 -4.57 2.86
CA GLU A 443 15.52 -5.25 1.73
C GLU A 443 15.84 -6.75 1.73
N VAL A 444 17.10 -7.13 1.96
CA VAL A 444 17.48 -8.55 2.03
C VAL A 444 16.77 -9.23 3.19
N ARG A 445 16.62 -8.58 4.35
CA ARG A 445 15.83 -9.09 5.47
C ARG A 445 14.36 -9.30 5.07
N ILE A 446 13.74 -8.38 4.32
CA ILE A 446 12.37 -8.57 3.82
C ILE A 446 12.29 -9.82 2.94
N LYS A 447 13.19 -9.97 1.96
CA LYS A 447 13.19 -11.14 1.07
C LYS A 447 13.40 -12.44 1.81
N LEU A 448 14.35 -12.49 2.73
CA LEU A 448 14.58 -13.69 3.54
C LEU A 448 13.36 -14.03 4.40
N SER A 449 12.68 -13.04 4.98
CA SER A 449 11.47 -13.28 5.76
C SER A 449 10.33 -13.81 4.89
N GLU A 450 10.16 -13.23 3.69
CA GLU A 450 9.17 -13.67 2.69
C GLU A 450 9.42 -15.08 2.15
N LEU A 451 10.69 -15.41 1.89
CA LEU A 451 11.06 -16.64 1.20
C LEU A 451 11.38 -17.79 2.15
N CYS A 452 11.87 -17.51 3.36
CA CYS A 452 12.34 -18.53 4.31
C CYS A 452 11.41 -18.71 5.53
N TYR A 453 10.38 -17.88 5.69
CA TYR A 453 9.42 -17.90 6.81
C TYR A 453 10.09 -17.91 8.19
N LYS A 454 11.19 -17.16 8.31
CA LYS A 454 11.87 -16.92 9.57
C LYS A 454 11.65 -15.48 10.01
N THR A 455 11.61 -15.28 11.32
CA THR A 455 11.79 -13.95 11.91
C THR A 455 13.26 -13.59 11.82
N ILE A 456 13.57 -12.46 11.18
CA ILE A 456 14.94 -12.05 10.88
C ILE A 456 15.11 -10.61 11.34
N SER A 457 16.10 -10.34 12.20
CA SER A 457 16.46 -8.98 12.60
C SER A 457 17.25 -8.27 11.50
N SER A 458 17.13 -6.95 11.44
CA SER A 458 17.90 -6.09 10.54
C SER A 458 18.50 -4.94 11.32
N ASP A 459 19.80 -5.01 11.56
CA ASP A 459 20.50 -4.12 12.49
C ASP A 459 21.62 -3.37 11.78
N VAL A 460 22.10 -2.29 12.41
CA VAL A 460 23.38 -1.68 12.06
C VAL A 460 24.49 -2.63 12.52
N ILE A 461 25.58 -2.77 11.74
CA ILE A 461 26.64 -3.77 12.01
C ILE A 461 27.19 -3.59 13.43
N GLU A 462 27.54 -2.35 13.76
CA GLU A 462 28.19 -1.97 15.01
C GLU A 462 27.27 -2.20 16.23
N ASP A 463 25.95 -2.10 16.05
CA ASP A 463 24.96 -2.27 17.12
C ASP A 463 24.67 -3.75 17.42
N LYS A 464 24.95 -4.66 16.50
CA LYS A 464 24.55 -6.08 16.63
C LYS A 464 25.08 -6.73 17.91
N LYS A 465 26.30 -6.39 18.31
CA LYS A 465 26.92 -6.88 19.56
C LYS A 465 26.21 -6.42 20.84
N HIS A 466 25.37 -5.39 20.76
CA HIS A 466 24.62 -4.82 21.89
C HIS A 466 23.16 -5.32 21.99
N ILE A 467 22.67 -6.07 21.00
CA ILE A 467 21.24 -6.41 20.89
C ILE A 467 21.01 -7.89 21.23
N ASP A 468 21.39 -8.81 20.33
CA ASP A 468 20.97 -10.22 20.37
C ASP A 468 22.07 -11.18 19.88
N LEU A 469 23.34 -10.76 19.87
CA LEU A 469 24.46 -11.62 19.43
C LEU A 469 24.55 -12.94 20.22
N SER A 470 24.06 -12.96 21.46
CA SER A 470 23.96 -14.16 22.31
C SER A 470 22.99 -15.23 21.79
N SER A 471 22.16 -14.93 20.78
CA SER A 471 21.30 -15.91 20.12
C SER A 471 22.06 -16.82 19.13
N GLU A 472 23.37 -16.62 18.99
CA GLU A 472 24.26 -17.31 18.05
C GLU A 472 23.71 -17.37 16.62
N PRO A 473 23.29 -16.25 16.02
CA PRO A 473 22.51 -16.26 14.79
C PRO A 473 23.35 -16.61 13.55
N LEU A 474 22.67 -16.93 12.44
CA LEU A 474 23.25 -16.76 11.11
C LEU A 474 23.18 -15.26 10.75
N ILE A 475 24.30 -14.64 10.42
CA ILE A 475 24.40 -13.21 10.12
C ILE A 475 24.86 -13.03 8.66
N LEU A 476 24.04 -12.37 7.85
CA LEU A 476 24.43 -11.88 6.53
C LEU A 476 24.88 -10.43 6.64
N VAL A 477 26.14 -10.14 6.31
CA VAL A 477 26.76 -8.82 6.43
C VAL A 477 26.86 -8.14 5.07
N CYS A 478 26.24 -6.98 4.90
CA CYS A 478 26.31 -6.15 3.70
C CYS A 478 27.45 -5.12 3.84
N ALA A 479 28.66 -5.46 3.38
CA ALA A 479 29.87 -4.64 3.53
C ALA A 479 30.40 -4.06 2.21
N ALA A 480 29.94 -4.53 1.04
CA ALA A 480 30.47 -4.10 -0.24
C ALA A 480 30.26 -2.59 -0.47
N GLY A 481 31.25 -1.92 -1.08
CA GLY A 481 31.26 -0.48 -1.31
C GLY A 481 31.43 0.41 -0.07
N SER A 482 31.69 -0.16 1.12
CA SER A 482 32.02 0.61 2.32
C SER A 482 33.40 1.27 2.19
N PRO A 483 33.62 2.47 2.77
CA PRO A 483 34.93 3.09 2.83
C PRO A 483 35.96 2.23 3.58
N GLU A 484 37.24 2.35 3.24
CA GLU A 484 38.34 1.57 3.84
C GLU A 484 38.35 1.59 5.37
N ILE A 485 38.19 2.78 5.96
CA ILE A 485 38.14 2.97 7.42
C ILE A 485 36.98 2.19 8.05
N VAL A 486 35.84 2.14 7.36
CA VAL A 486 34.66 1.41 7.83
C VAL A 486 34.86 -0.10 7.67
N ILE A 487 35.53 -0.55 6.61
CA ILE A 487 35.87 -1.98 6.44
C ILE A 487 36.73 -2.48 7.60
N ASP A 488 37.72 -1.71 8.06
CA ASP A 488 38.57 -2.08 9.20
C ASP A 488 37.74 -2.31 10.48
N ASP A 489 36.67 -1.56 10.68
CA ASP A 489 35.76 -1.73 11.82
C ASP A 489 34.83 -2.93 11.61
N ILE A 490 34.27 -3.11 10.41
CA ILE A 490 33.44 -4.28 10.06
C ILE A 490 34.23 -5.58 10.23
N VAL A 491 35.52 -5.62 9.87
CA VAL A 491 36.39 -6.79 10.08
C VAL A 491 36.47 -7.16 11.56
N LYS A 492 36.58 -6.17 12.46
CA LYS A 492 36.58 -6.42 13.92
C LYS A 492 35.23 -6.93 14.40
N ASP A 493 34.13 -6.33 13.95
CA ASP A 493 32.78 -6.76 14.35
C ASP A 493 32.47 -8.18 13.83
N VAL A 494 32.87 -8.53 12.60
CA VAL A 494 32.75 -9.90 12.07
C VAL A 494 33.54 -10.90 12.91
N ALA A 495 34.75 -10.57 13.33
CA ALA A 495 35.53 -11.41 14.24
C ALA A 495 34.84 -11.60 15.60
N ILE A 496 34.22 -10.54 16.15
CA ILE A 496 33.39 -10.61 17.36
C ILE A 496 32.20 -11.55 17.14
N PHE A 497 31.49 -11.42 16.01
CA PHE A 497 30.34 -12.28 15.72
C PHE A 497 30.74 -13.76 15.70
N LYS A 498 31.86 -14.09 15.03
CA LYS A 498 32.39 -15.46 15.02
C LYS A 498 32.80 -15.96 16.41
N ALA A 499 33.42 -15.11 17.23
CA ALA A 499 33.82 -15.47 18.59
C ALA A 499 32.61 -15.84 19.47
N HIS A 500 31.43 -15.30 19.16
CA HIS A 500 30.15 -15.61 19.81
C HIS A 500 29.32 -16.67 19.07
N ALA A 501 29.99 -17.61 18.39
CA ALA A 501 29.39 -18.76 17.72
C ALA A 501 28.35 -18.43 16.62
N ALA A 502 28.32 -17.19 16.12
CA ALA A 502 27.51 -16.85 14.96
C ALA A 502 28.04 -17.55 13.69
N THR A 503 27.13 -17.83 12.77
CA THR A 503 27.48 -18.23 11.40
C THR A 503 27.44 -16.99 10.52
N VAL A 504 28.59 -16.54 10.01
CA VAL A 504 28.70 -15.24 9.33
C VAL A 504 28.96 -15.42 7.85
N VAL A 505 28.12 -14.79 7.03
CA VAL A 505 28.30 -14.66 5.58
C VAL A 505 28.52 -13.19 5.26
N VAL A 506 29.65 -12.85 4.64
CA VAL A 506 29.98 -11.45 4.31
C VAL A 506 29.85 -11.21 2.81
N ILE A 507 29.05 -10.23 2.42
CA ILE A 507 29.01 -9.68 1.06
C ILE A 507 29.97 -8.49 1.02
N THR A 508 31.04 -8.59 0.22
CA THR A 508 32.11 -7.60 0.16
C THR A 508 32.61 -7.39 -1.27
N ASP A 509 33.45 -6.38 -1.48
CA ASP A 509 34.06 -6.09 -2.77
C ASP A 509 35.03 -7.20 -3.21
N GLU A 510 35.15 -7.40 -4.51
CA GLU A 510 36.23 -8.20 -5.10
C GLU A 510 37.61 -7.67 -4.66
N GLY A 511 38.48 -8.59 -4.21
CA GLY A 511 39.81 -8.26 -3.68
C GLY A 511 39.84 -8.00 -2.17
N GLU A 512 38.69 -7.99 -1.49
CA GLU A 512 38.63 -7.87 -0.04
C GLU A 512 38.75 -9.23 0.64
N ASP A 513 39.99 -9.62 0.94
CA ASP A 513 40.31 -10.97 1.46
C ASP A 513 40.38 -11.03 3.00
N ARG A 514 40.27 -9.89 3.71
CA ARG A 514 40.38 -9.86 5.19
C ARG A 514 39.29 -10.69 5.88
N PHE A 515 38.18 -10.98 5.21
CA PHE A 515 37.07 -11.76 5.75
C PHE A 515 37.24 -13.29 5.61
N ASP A 516 38.14 -13.78 4.76
CA ASP A 516 38.23 -15.21 4.41
C ASP A 516 38.55 -16.11 5.62
N GLY A 517 39.34 -15.61 6.58
CA GLY A 517 39.70 -16.35 7.79
C GLY A 517 38.76 -16.15 8.98
N ILE A 518 37.81 -15.22 8.88
CA ILE A 518 36.94 -14.78 9.98
C ILE A 518 35.45 -14.85 9.62
N SER A 519 35.07 -15.60 8.58
CA SER A 519 33.68 -15.81 8.19
C SER A 519 33.47 -17.24 7.70
N ASP A 520 32.21 -17.72 7.69
CA ASP A 520 31.89 -19.06 7.16
C ASP A 520 31.77 -19.05 5.63
N ALA A 521 31.47 -17.89 5.04
CA ALA A 521 31.49 -17.68 3.61
C ALA A 521 31.66 -16.20 3.26
N VAL A 522 32.39 -15.95 2.17
CA VAL A 522 32.54 -14.62 1.57
C VAL A 522 31.92 -14.62 0.18
N VAL A 523 30.99 -13.69 -0.04
CA VAL A 523 30.37 -13.41 -1.34
C VAL A 523 30.99 -12.14 -1.89
N ARG A 524 31.83 -12.29 -2.92
CA ARG A 524 32.51 -11.17 -3.58
C ARG A 524 31.64 -10.60 -4.70
N VAL A 525 31.42 -9.29 -4.69
CA VAL A 525 30.71 -8.54 -5.73
C VAL A 525 31.63 -7.49 -6.37
N PRO A 526 31.38 -7.04 -7.60
CA PRO A 526 32.22 -6.03 -8.24
C PRO A 526 32.34 -4.78 -7.38
N ARG A 527 33.56 -4.24 -7.30
CA ARG A 527 33.82 -3.02 -6.55
C ARG A 527 33.06 -1.85 -7.17
N ALA A 528 32.14 -1.26 -6.41
CA ALA A 528 31.49 -0.01 -6.76
C ALA A 528 31.08 0.76 -5.51
N GLY A 529 31.28 2.08 -5.55
CA GLY A 529 30.84 2.96 -4.49
C GLY A 529 29.34 3.26 -4.57
N PHE A 530 28.93 4.25 -3.78
CA PHE A 530 27.62 4.85 -3.92
C PHE A 530 27.44 5.41 -5.34
N PRO A 531 26.29 5.18 -6.01
CA PRO A 531 25.07 4.58 -5.47
C PRO A 531 24.89 3.07 -5.76
N LEU A 532 25.84 2.41 -6.43
CA LEU A 532 25.69 1.02 -6.88
C LEU A 532 25.89 -0.03 -5.78
N SER A 533 26.60 0.31 -4.71
CA SER A 533 26.86 -0.62 -3.60
C SER A 533 25.59 -1.23 -3.01
N VAL A 534 24.50 -0.45 -2.91
CA VAL A 534 23.18 -0.91 -2.44
C VAL A 534 22.62 -1.98 -3.38
N ILE A 535 22.73 -1.74 -4.70
CA ILE A 535 22.23 -2.65 -5.73
C ILE A 535 22.96 -3.99 -5.66
N PHE A 536 24.29 -3.98 -5.52
CA PHE A 536 25.08 -5.22 -5.53
C PHE A 536 24.95 -6.03 -4.25
N ASN A 537 24.96 -5.37 -3.08
CA ASN A 537 24.68 -6.03 -1.81
C ASN A 537 23.29 -6.68 -1.84
N THR A 538 22.28 -5.96 -2.33
CA THR A 538 20.91 -6.47 -2.40
C THR A 538 20.78 -7.61 -3.40
N LEU A 539 21.41 -7.52 -4.58
CA LEU A 539 21.38 -8.58 -5.60
C LEU A 539 22.01 -9.88 -5.11
N ALA A 540 23.17 -9.79 -4.46
CA ALA A 540 23.80 -10.94 -3.83
C ALA A 540 22.90 -11.54 -2.74
N GLY A 541 22.29 -10.70 -1.90
CA GLY A 541 21.36 -11.12 -0.85
C GLY A 541 20.06 -11.73 -1.38
N HIS A 542 19.49 -11.22 -2.48
CA HIS A 542 18.32 -11.79 -3.16
C HIS A 542 18.63 -13.18 -3.70
N LEU A 543 19.76 -13.36 -4.40
CA LEU A 543 20.23 -14.67 -4.86
C LEU A 543 20.47 -15.62 -3.70
N TRP A 544 21.11 -15.15 -2.62
CA TRP A 544 21.37 -15.96 -1.43
C TRP A 544 20.05 -16.41 -0.79
N GLY A 545 19.06 -15.50 -0.66
CA GLY A 545 17.76 -15.81 -0.09
C GLY A 545 16.92 -16.78 -0.92
N TYR A 546 16.98 -16.68 -2.25
CA TYR A 546 16.38 -17.68 -3.14
C TYR A 546 16.97 -19.07 -2.88
N TYR A 547 18.29 -19.20 -2.86
CA TYR A 547 18.93 -20.50 -2.62
C TYR A 547 18.76 -21.00 -1.19
N ALA A 548 18.63 -20.10 -0.21
CA ALA A 548 18.27 -20.45 1.15
C ALA A 548 16.87 -21.10 1.20
N ALA A 549 15.88 -20.50 0.53
CA ALA A 549 14.54 -21.05 0.43
C ALA A 549 14.51 -22.40 -0.28
N CYS A 550 15.22 -22.54 -1.42
CA CYS A 550 15.34 -23.82 -2.13
C CYS A 550 16.00 -24.90 -1.26
N SER A 551 17.02 -24.55 -0.47
CA SER A 551 17.65 -25.50 0.45
C SER A 551 16.68 -25.95 1.54
N LEU A 552 15.83 -25.08 2.07
CA LEU A 552 14.80 -25.49 3.05
C LEU A 552 13.72 -26.36 2.41
N ASP A 553 13.27 -26.02 1.21
CA ASP A 553 12.25 -26.79 0.49
C ASP A 553 12.73 -28.18 0.04
N GLU A 554 14.02 -28.36 -0.24
CA GLU A 554 14.60 -29.67 -0.52
C GLU A 554 14.45 -30.63 0.67
N LEU A 555 14.64 -30.13 1.92
CA LEU A 555 14.37 -30.94 3.11
C LEU A 555 12.90 -31.35 3.16
N ALA A 556 11.98 -30.40 2.94
CA ALA A 556 10.54 -30.66 2.90
C ALA A 556 10.18 -31.69 1.83
N SER A 557 10.77 -31.59 0.64
CA SER A 557 10.55 -32.49 -0.49
C SER A 557 11.00 -33.91 -0.19
N THR A 558 12.12 -34.07 0.52
CA THR A 558 12.59 -35.38 0.98
C THR A 558 11.60 -35.99 1.99
N MET A 559 11.07 -35.18 2.92
CA MET A 559 10.05 -35.62 3.87
C MET A 559 8.73 -36.00 3.17
N LYS A 560 8.30 -35.22 2.15
CA LYS A 560 7.12 -35.51 1.32
C LYS A 560 7.26 -36.86 0.63
N GLY A 561 8.43 -37.14 0.03
CA GLY A 561 8.72 -38.42 -0.61
C GLY A 561 8.57 -39.61 0.34
N PHE A 562 9.12 -39.50 1.56
CA PHE A 562 8.94 -40.53 2.59
C PHE A 562 7.46 -40.67 2.99
N ARG A 563 6.75 -39.56 3.16
CA ARG A 563 5.34 -39.57 3.52
C ARG A 563 4.45 -40.22 2.46
N THR A 564 4.72 -39.97 1.17
CA THR A 564 4.03 -40.65 0.06
C THR A 564 4.26 -42.16 0.10
N SER A 565 5.52 -42.57 0.33
CA SER A 565 5.88 -43.99 0.46
C SER A 565 5.16 -44.63 1.66
N LEU A 566 5.09 -43.92 2.79
CA LEU A 566 4.36 -44.35 3.97
C LEU A 566 2.88 -44.56 3.65
N ALA A 567 2.22 -43.58 3.03
CA ALA A 567 0.80 -43.62 2.68
C ALA A 567 0.45 -44.72 1.65
N GLU A 568 1.37 -45.11 0.77
CA GLU A 568 1.19 -46.26 -0.12
C GLU A 568 1.20 -47.59 0.66
N ILE A 569 2.15 -47.75 1.58
CA ILE A 569 2.26 -48.92 2.45
C ILE A 569 1.01 -49.03 3.33
N THR A 570 0.58 -47.94 4.00
CA THR A 570 -0.59 -47.97 4.88
C THR A 570 -1.89 -48.19 4.11
N ARG A 571 -2.03 -47.72 2.86
CA ARG A 571 -3.18 -48.09 2.00
C ARG A 571 -3.20 -49.58 1.69
N GLY A 572 -2.04 -50.17 1.44
CA GLY A 572 -1.88 -51.62 1.32
C GLY A 572 -2.34 -52.36 2.57
N HIS A 573 -1.93 -51.91 3.76
CA HIS A 573 -2.37 -52.45 5.04
C HIS A 573 -3.89 -52.35 5.25
N GLN A 574 -4.49 -51.20 4.93
CA GLN A 574 -5.94 -50.98 5.03
C GLN A 574 -6.73 -51.95 4.12
N SER A 575 -6.29 -52.13 2.87
CA SER A 575 -6.94 -53.06 1.93
C SER A 575 -6.87 -54.53 2.38
N ARG A 576 -5.92 -54.88 3.26
CA ARG A 576 -5.75 -56.22 3.83
C ARG A 576 -6.26 -56.31 5.27
N GLU A 577 -6.91 -55.27 5.77
CA GLU A 577 -7.46 -55.15 7.13
C GLU A 577 -6.44 -55.43 8.26
N TYR A 578 -5.19 -55.01 8.07
CA TYR A 578 -4.15 -55.20 9.11
C TYR A 578 -4.50 -54.44 10.40
N THR A 579 -4.30 -55.11 11.53
CA THR A 579 -4.28 -54.49 12.85
C THR A 579 -3.03 -53.61 13.02
N VAL A 580 -3.05 -52.70 14.02
CA VAL A 580 -1.87 -51.87 14.34
C VAL A 580 -0.63 -52.72 14.61
N TYR A 581 -0.77 -53.86 15.27
CA TYR A 581 0.34 -54.78 15.56
C TYR A 581 0.89 -55.45 14.30
N GLU A 582 0.03 -55.86 13.37
CA GLU A 582 0.44 -56.44 12.09
C GLU A 582 1.13 -55.41 11.20
N SER A 583 0.62 -54.18 11.16
CA SER A 583 1.23 -53.06 10.45
C SER A 583 2.62 -52.74 11.01
N ILE A 584 2.78 -52.71 12.33
CA ILE A 584 4.09 -52.48 12.98
C ILE A 584 5.06 -53.65 12.73
N ALA A 585 4.58 -54.87 12.51
CA ALA A 585 5.42 -56.02 12.19
C ALA A 585 5.81 -56.13 10.70
N ASP A 586 5.27 -55.25 9.84
CA ASP A 586 5.46 -55.31 8.41
C ASP A 586 6.90 -55.00 7.97
N ARG A 587 7.46 -55.86 7.11
CA ARG A 587 8.85 -55.77 6.66
C ARG A 587 9.07 -54.63 5.67
N GLU A 588 8.06 -54.32 4.86
CA GLU A 588 8.15 -53.24 3.87
C GLU A 588 8.17 -51.88 4.56
N LEU A 589 7.28 -51.68 5.54
CA LEU A 589 7.27 -50.53 6.45
C LEU A 589 8.63 -50.33 7.15
N HIS A 590 9.22 -51.40 7.69
CA HIS A 590 10.51 -51.32 8.39
C HIS A 590 11.64 -50.83 7.49
N ARG A 591 11.71 -51.30 6.25
CA ARG A 591 12.74 -50.89 5.28
C ARG A 591 12.59 -49.43 4.89
N ALA A 592 11.36 -48.98 4.66
CA ALA A 592 11.07 -47.58 4.37
C ALA A 592 11.50 -46.69 5.55
N ILE A 593 11.13 -47.05 6.78
CA ILE A 593 11.51 -46.30 7.98
C ILE A 593 13.04 -46.29 8.17
N ASP A 594 13.74 -47.42 8.01
CA ASP A 594 15.19 -47.47 8.22
C ASP A 594 15.97 -46.57 7.26
N THR A 595 15.55 -46.55 5.99
CA THR A 595 16.17 -45.71 4.95
C THR A 595 16.09 -44.24 5.34
N TYR A 596 14.88 -43.80 5.70
CA TYR A 596 14.64 -42.40 6.04
C TYR A 596 15.19 -42.02 7.42
N ALA A 597 15.10 -42.90 8.42
CA ALA A 597 15.67 -42.67 9.75
C ALA A 597 17.20 -42.53 9.71
N ALA A 598 17.88 -43.24 8.81
CA ALA A 598 19.33 -43.07 8.60
C ALA A 598 19.68 -41.69 8.04
N GLU A 599 18.91 -41.20 7.07
CA GLU A 599 19.08 -39.85 6.52
C GLU A 599 18.76 -38.77 7.56
N PHE A 600 17.62 -38.89 8.25
CA PHE A 600 17.21 -37.99 9.33
C PHE A 600 18.27 -37.92 10.44
N LYS A 601 18.88 -39.05 10.81
CA LYS A 601 19.99 -39.10 11.77
C LYS A 601 21.21 -38.33 11.28
N ARG A 602 21.53 -38.37 9.98
CA ARG A 602 22.63 -37.58 9.38
C ARG A 602 22.34 -36.09 9.46
N TRP A 603 21.13 -35.66 9.12
CA TRP A 603 20.72 -34.25 9.25
C TRP A 603 20.86 -33.77 10.70
N ARG A 604 20.35 -34.55 11.66
CA ARG A 604 20.47 -34.25 13.09
C ARG A 604 21.93 -34.13 13.54
N ALA A 605 22.80 -35.05 13.10
CA ALA A 605 24.23 -35.04 13.45
C ALA A 605 24.96 -33.81 12.88
N ARG A 606 24.50 -33.25 11.76
CA ARG A 606 25.05 -32.03 11.15
C ARG A 606 24.35 -30.75 11.61
N GLY A 607 23.37 -30.84 12.51
CA GLY A 607 22.57 -29.70 12.97
C GLY A 607 21.60 -29.15 11.92
N GLU A 608 21.29 -29.88 10.84
CA GLU A 608 20.53 -29.40 9.67
C GLU A 608 19.01 -29.32 9.89
N LEU A 609 18.54 -29.61 11.11
CA LEU A 609 17.13 -29.57 11.47
C LEU A 609 16.76 -28.26 12.19
N ALA A 610 17.63 -27.25 12.17
CA ALA A 610 17.45 -25.98 12.87
C ALA A 610 16.41 -25.03 12.25
N SER A 611 15.60 -25.50 11.30
CA SER A 611 14.46 -24.74 10.78
C SER A 611 13.12 -25.42 11.07
N MET A 612 13.16 -26.54 11.79
CA MET A 612 12.01 -27.28 12.29
C MET A 612 11.93 -27.08 13.80
N SER A 613 10.72 -27.17 14.35
CA SER A 613 10.51 -27.13 15.79
C SER A 613 11.16 -28.32 16.49
N ASN A 614 11.68 -28.09 17.70
CA ASN A 614 12.34 -29.13 18.49
C ASN A 614 11.39 -30.29 18.84
N GLU A 615 10.10 -29.97 19.05
CA GLU A 615 9.04 -30.96 19.27
C GLU A 615 8.91 -31.90 18.07
N VAL A 616 8.67 -31.35 16.87
CA VAL A 616 8.50 -32.16 15.64
C VAL A 616 9.76 -32.98 15.36
N ALA A 617 10.95 -32.41 15.54
CA ALA A 617 12.22 -33.12 15.36
C ALA A 617 12.36 -34.32 16.32
N SER A 618 11.99 -34.13 17.58
CA SER A 618 12.04 -35.16 18.63
C SER A 618 11.00 -36.25 18.38
N ASP A 619 9.77 -35.85 18.09
CA ASP A 619 8.64 -36.74 17.85
C ASP A 619 8.90 -37.66 16.66
N ILE A 620 9.42 -37.14 15.54
CA ILE A 620 9.80 -37.97 14.38
C ILE A 620 10.81 -39.05 14.79
N ALA A 621 11.85 -38.66 15.54
CA ALA A 621 12.90 -39.58 15.96
C ALA A 621 12.37 -40.69 16.88
N LEU A 622 11.39 -40.37 17.72
CA LEU A 622 10.75 -41.29 18.65
C LEU A 622 9.72 -42.18 17.93
N LEU A 623 8.87 -41.60 17.09
CA LEU A 623 7.86 -42.30 16.30
C LEU A 623 8.47 -43.30 15.32
N PHE A 624 9.69 -43.09 14.81
CA PHE A 624 10.41 -44.14 14.07
C PHE A 624 10.63 -45.41 14.91
N LYS A 625 10.86 -45.28 16.22
CA LYS A 625 11.07 -46.44 17.09
C LYS A 625 9.75 -47.16 17.38
N TYR A 626 8.68 -46.42 17.66
CA TYR A 626 7.34 -46.98 17.89
C TYR A 626 6.77 -47.62 16.63
N ALA A 627 6.82 -46.94 15.48
CA ALA A 627 6.33 -47.49 14.20
C ALA A 627 7.11 -48.73 13.73
N LYS A 628 8.34 -48.94 14.23
CA LYS A 628 9.13 -50.16 14.03
C LYS A 628 8.95 -51.24 15.10
N GLY A 629 8.15 -50.99 16.13
CA GLY A 629 7.96 -51.92 17.25
C GLY A 629 9.21 -52.13 18.09
N LYS A 630 10.15 -51.17 18.10
CA LYS A 630 11.35 -51.21 18.98
C LYS A 630 11.03 -50.82 20.42
N LEU A 631 9.88 -50.15 20.63
CA LEU A 631 9.36 -49.74 21.92
C LEU A 631 7.91 -50.28 22.04
N PRO A 632 7.43 -50.56 23.26
CA PRO A 632 6.05 -50.98 23.51
C PRO A 632 5.03 -49.95 22.98
N VAL A 633 3.91 -50.40 22.44
CA VAL A 633 2.88 -49.49 21.88
C VAL A 633 2.09 -48.79 23.00
N GLU A 634 2.03 -49.43 24.16
CA GLU A 634 1.40 -48.90 25.38
C GLU A 634 2.12 -47.63 25.86
N ASP A 635 3.45 -47.61 25.79
CA ASP A 635 4.26 -46.45 26.15
C ASP A 635 3.97 -45.27 25.22
N PHE A 636 3.73 -45.53 23.92
CA PHE A 636 3.31 -44.51 22.97
C PHE A 636 1.96 -43.89 23.36
N TRP A 637 1.00 -44.68 23.85
CA TRP A 637 -0.29 -44.15 24.25
C TRP A 637 -0.23 -43.20 25.45
N MET A 638 0.71 -43.44 26.37
CA MET A 638 0.96 -42.58 27.51
C MET A 638 1.76 -41.33 27.11
N GLU A 639 2.82 -41.49 26.32
CA GLU A 639 3.73 -40.39 25.96
C GLU A 639 3.06 -39.33 25.06
N PHE A 640 2.05 -39.74 24.28
CA PHE A 640 1.29 -38.85 23.40
C PHE A 640 -0.14 -38.54 23.89
N GLU A 641 -0.53 -38.91 25.11
CA GLU A 641 -1.91 -38.87 25.61
C GLU A 641 -2.67 -37.57 25.28
N ASP A 642 -2.08 -36.41 25.59
CA ASP A 642 -2.71 -35.08 25.38
C ASP A 642 -2.74 -34.61 23.93
N ARG A 643 -1.95 -35.22 23.03
CA ARG A 643 -1.69 -34.76 21.66
C ARG A 643 -2.08 -35.79 20.60
N ARG A 644 -2.55 -36.96 21.02
CA ARG A 644 -2.84 -38.11 20.14
C ARG A 644 -4.15 -37.92 19.40
N VAL A 645 -4.07 -37.88 18.07
CA VAL A 645 -5.25 -37.87 17.18
C VAL A 645 -5.57 -39.28 16.66
N SER A 646 -4.60 -40.21 16.70
CA SER A 646 -4.77 -41.62 16.33
C SER A 646 -4.05 -42.55 17.32
N SER A 647 -4.64 -43.72 17.60
CA SER A 647 -4.02 -44.78 18.42
C SER A 647 -2.87 -45.52 17.71
N SER A 648 -2.64 -45.23 16.42
CA SER A 648 -1.57 -45.81 15.61
C SER A 648 -0.32 -44.91 15.62
N PRO A 649 0.86 -45.42 16.01
CA PRO A 649 2.13 -44.70 15.87
C PRO A 649 2.48 -44.35 14.42
N ILE A 650 1.98 -45.12 13.45
CA ILE A 650 2.20 -44.90 12.01
C ILE A 650 1.42 -43.67 11.54
N ASP A 651 0.18 -43.53 11.98
CA ASP A 651 -0.66 -42.37 11.65
C ASP A 651 -0.11 -41.11 12.32
N MET A 652 0.34 -41.22 13.58
CA MET A 652 1.02 -40.11 14.25
C MET A 652 2.31 -39.73 13.53
N LEU A 653 3.09 -40.70 13.03
CA LEU A 653 4.27 -40.41 12.20
C LEU A 653 3.88 -39.66 10.92
N ASP A 654 2.83 -40.07 10.21
CA ASP A 654 2.34 -39.35 9.02
C ASP A 654 1.94 -37.90 9.37
N LEU A 655 1.19 -37.71 10.46
CA LEU A 655 0.74 -36.39 10.91
C LEU A 655 1.92 -35.49 11.32
N THR A 656 2.90 -36.03 12.04
CA THR A 656 4.09 -35.27 12.45
C THR A 656 4.98 -34.94 11.24
N LEU A 657 5.12 -35.85 10.28
CA LEU A 657 5.80 -35.56 9.00
C LEU A 657 5.06 -34.49 8.20
N LYS A 658 3.73 -34.50 8.20
CA LYS A 658 2.93 -33.44 7.58
C LYS A 658 3.25 -32.09 8.23
N ARG A 659 3.29 -32.01 9.55
CA ARG A 659 3.69 -30.80 10.28
C ARG A 659 5.10 -30.34 9.90
N ALA A 660 6.07 -31.26 9.83
CA ALA A 660 7.43 -30.94 9.39
C ALA A 660 7.49 -30.40 7.96
N VAL A 661 6.74 -31.03 7.05
CA VAL A 661 6.58 -30.57 5.66
C VAL A 661 5.99 -29.17 5.62
N ASP A 662 4.96 -28.91 6.42
CA ASP A 662 4.32 -27.60 6.50
C ASP A 662 5.27 -26.54 7.08
N GLU A 663 6.12 -26.87 8.05
CA GLU A 663 7.14 -25.97 8.61
C GLU A 663 8.28 -25.67 7.63
N LEU A 664 8.66 -26.62 6.77
CA LEU A 664 9.85 -26.54 5.91
C LEU A 664 9.57 -26.15 4.45
N SER A 665 8.36 -26.39 3.93
CA SER A 665 8.03 -26.09 2.52
C SER A 665 8.17 -24.60 2.23
N ARG A 666 8.78 -24.25 1.10
CA ARG A 666 8.92 -22.87 0.61
C ARG A 666 8.36 -22.75 -0.79
N PRO A 667 7.08 -22.38 -0.94
CA PRO A 667 6.55 -21.97 -2.23
C PRO A 667 7.24 -20.66 -2.63
N VAL A 668 8.25 -20.73 -3.49
CA VAL A 668 9.14 -19.59 -3.78
C VAL A 668 8.39 -18.46 -4.50
N ASP A 669 7.53 -18.80 -5.47
CA ASP A 669 6.75 -17.81 -6.24
C ASP A 669 5.49 -17.34 -5.51
N ALA A 670 4.93 -18.19 -4.64
CA ALA A 670 3.68 -17.94 -3.93
C ALA A 670 3.94 -17.84 -2.42
N ILE A 671 3.73 -16.69 -1.79
CA ILE A 671 3.93 -16.58 -0.33
C ILE A 671 2.77 -17.26 0.41
N ARG A 672 3.09 -18.15 1.37
CA ARG A 672 2.14 -18.97 2.16
C ARG A 672 1.00 -18.16 2.82
N HIS A 673 1.24 -16.89 3.13
CA HIS A 673 0.22 -15.96 3.60
C HIS A 673 0.01 -14.85 2.56
N GLN A 674 -1.07 -14.95 1.79
CA GLN A 674 -1.43 -14.03 0.71
C GLN A 674 -1.93 -12.64 1.16
N ALA A 675 -1.65 -12.22 2.40
CA ALA A 675 -1.93 -10.86 2.87
C ALA A 675 -1.15 -9.76 2.10
N LYS A 676 -0.20 -10.14 1.22
CA LYS A 676 0.51 -9.21 0.33
C LYS A 676 -0.18 -9.00 -1.02
N THR A 677 -0.92 -9.98 -1.51
CA THR A 677 -1.69 -9.91 -2.76
C THR A 677 -3.12 -9.44 -2.50
N VAL A 678 -3.66 -9.73 -1.32
CA VAL A 678 -4.90 -9.10 -0.83
C VAL A 678 -4.49 -7.75 -0.22
N THR A 679 -4.89 -6.64 -0.84
CA THR A 679 -4.74 -5.29 -0.28
C THR A 679 -5.64 -5.15 0.94
N VAL A 680 -5.24 -5.75 2.06
CA VAL A 680 -5.89 -5.55 3.36
C VAL A 680 -5.51 -4.15 3.85
N GLY A 681 -6.15 -3.14 3.26
CA GLY A 681 -6.01 -1.77 3.71
C GLY A 681 -6.70 -1.65 5.05
N THR A 682 -6.03 -1.14 6.08
CA THR A 682 -6.75 -0.69 7.27
C THR A 682 -7.64 0.49 6.85
N SER A 683 -8.93 0.23 6.65
CA SER A 683 -9.98 1.23 6.41
C SER A 683 -10.11 2.14 7.64
N ARG A 684 -9.15 3.05 7.87
CA ARG A 684 -9.40 4.13 8.84
C ARG A 684 -10.44 5.03 8.21
N LYS A 685 -11.64 5.08 8.80
CA LYS A 685 -12.73 5.96 8.39
C LYS A 685 -12.19 7.39 8.32
N THR A 686 -12.02 7.91 7.12
CA THR A 686 -11.76 9.34 6.90
C THR A 686 -12.99 10.07 7.45
N GLU A 687 -12.85 10.86 8.51
CA GLU A 687 -13.96 11.67 9.01
C GLU A 687 -14.38 12.65 7.91
N THR A 688 -15.51 12.38 7.27
CA THR A 688 -16.16 13.36 6.39
C THR A 688 -16.46 14.61 7.23
N PRO A 689 -16.06 15.81 6.79
CA PRO A 689 -16.44 17.04 7.48
C PRO A 689 -17.98 17.12 7.61
N ARG A 690 -18.48 17.25 8.84
CA ARG A 690 -19.91 17.38 9.16
C ARG A 690 -20.16 18.70 9.87
N GLY A 691 -21.34 19.29 9.69
CA GLY A 691 -21.77 20.51 10.37
C GLY A 691 -22.69 21.38 9.50
N PRO A 692 -23.27 22.46 10.05
CA PRO A 692 -24.31 23.25 9.38
C PRO A 692 -23.89 23.80 8.01
N VAL A 693 -22.60 24.13 7.85
CA VAL A 693 -22.06 24.61 6.57
C VAL A 693 -21.96 23.48 5.54
N PHE A 694 -21.47 22.30 5.93
CA PHE A 694 -21.32 21.16 5.02
C PHE A 694 -22.66 20.49 4.66
N GLU A 695 -23.69 20.65 5.50
CA GLU A 695 -25.07 20.27 5.15
C GLU A 695 -25.61 21.11 3.99
N VAL A 696 -25.39 22.43 4.02
CA VAL A 696 -25.76 23.32 2.91
C VAL A 696 -24.96 23.00 1.64
N PHE A 697 -23.70 22.58 1.78
CA PHE A 697 -22.91 22.09 0.63
C PHE A 697 -23.56 20.87 -0.01
N GLY A 698 -23.93 19.88 0.80
CA GLY A 698 -24.61 18.67 0.33
C GLY A 698 -25.95 19.00 -0.36
N GLU A 699 -26.73 19.94 0.19
CA GLU A 699 -27.99 20.39 -0.42
C GLU A 699 -27.78 21.07 -1.79
N LEU A 700 -26.66 21.77 -1.96
CA LEU A 700 -26.30 22.44 -3.21
C LEU A 700 -25.54 21.56 -4.20
N GLY A 701 -25.30 20.29 -3.87
CA GLY A 701 -24.52 19.37 -4.70
C GLY A 701 -23.02 19.68 -4.73
N PHE A 702 -22.52 20.50 -3.79
CA PHE A 702 -21.10 20.75 -3.61
C PHE A 702 -20.50 19.77 -2.60
N THR A 703 -19.23 19.43 -2.82
CA THR A 703 -18.46 18.58 -1.90
C THR A 703 -17.35 19.40 -1.24
N PRO A 704 -16.75 18.96 -0.11
CA PRO A 704 -15.61 19.65 0.49
C PRO A 704 -14.42 19.85 -0.48
N GLU A 705 -14.29 19.02 -1.52
CA GLU A 705 -13.29 19.17 -2.58
C GLU A 705 -13.57 20.36 -3.53
N SER A 706 -14.77 20.92 -3.46
CA SER A 706 -15.19 22.09 -4.25
C SER A 706 -14.66 23.41 -3.69
N ILE A 707 -13.85 23.38 -2.62
CA ILE A 707 -13.24 24.55 -2.00
C ILE A 707 -11.77 24.27 -1.69
N HIS A 708 -10.98 25.32 -1.47
CA HIS A 708 -9.56 25.14 -1.17
C HIS A 708 -9.38 24.41 0.18
N ALA A 709 -8.43 23.48 0.31
CA ALA A 709 -8.33 22.67 1.55
C ALA A 709 -8.05 23.49 2.82
N LYS A 710 -7.28 24.58 2.69
CA LYS A 710 -7.11 25.55 3.79
C LYS A 710 -8.44 26.16 4.24
N ASP A 711 -9.36 26.37 3.30
CA ASP A 711 -10.71 26.84 3.59
C ASP A 711 -11.58 25.72 4.15
N VAL A 712 -11.42 24.46 3.75
CA VAL A 712 -12.11 23.30 4.39
C VAL A 712 -11.80 23.26 5.89
N LEU A 713 -10.53 23.41 6.26
CA LEU A 713 -10.10 23.45 7.66
C LEU A 713 -10.62 24.71 8.38
N THR A 714 -10.57 25.86 7.71
CA THR A 714 -11.11 27.11 8.24
C THR A 714 -12.61 27.00 8.50
N LEU A 715 -13.36 26.36 7.60
CA LEU A 715 -14.79 26.08 7.77
C LEU A 715 -15.06 25.05 8.86
N LYS A 716 -14.21 24.01 9.00
CA LYS A 716 -14.31 23.04 10.10
C LYS A 716 -14.15 23.71 11.47
N LYS A 717 -13.30 24.73 11.57
CA LYS A 717 -13.14 25.56 12.78
C LYS A 717 -14.28 26.56 12.95
N LEU A 718 -14.69 27.25 11.88
CA LEU A 718 -15.78 28.24 11.93
C LEU A 718 -17.11 27.59 12.31
N GLN A 719 -17.41 26.40 11.80
CA GLN A 719 -18.69 25.74 12.06
C GLN A 719 -18.87 25.31 13.52
N SER A 720 -17.80 25.12 14.31
CA SER A 720 -17.96 24.85 15.75
C SER A 720 -18.48 26.07 16.50
N ALA A 721 -18.44 27.24 15.88
CA ALA A 721 -19.01 28.48 16.40
C ALA A 721 -20.30 28.90 15.68
N ILE A 722 -20.85 28.11 14.76
CA ILE A 722 -22.11 28.41 14.08
C ILE A 722 -23.22 27.62 14.76
N ASP A 723 -24.18 28.32 15.38
CA ASP A 723 -25.39 27.71 15.97
C ASP A 723 -26.32 27.21 14.86
N ARG A 724 -26.58 28.04 13.84
CA ARG A 724 -27.41 27.68 12.68
C ARG A 724 -27.10 28.51 11.44
N VAL A 725 -27.47 27.99 10.27
CA VAL A 725 -27.49 28.73 9.01
C VAL A 725 -28.93 29.15 8.71
N ASN A 726 -29.18 30.46 8.65
CA ASN A 726 -30.51 31.06 8.47
C ASN A 726 -30.96 31.14 7.00
N GLY A 727 -29.99 31.15 6.09
CA GLY A 727 -30.23 31.23 4.65
C GLY A 727 -28.93 31.34 3.87
N TYR A 728 -29.03 31.22 2.55
CA TYR A 728 -27.88 31.34 1.67
C TYR A 728 -28.23 32.06 0.36
N THR A 729 -27.22 32.67 -0.25
CA THR A 729 -27.25 33.14 -1.64
C THR A 729 -26.07 32.54 -2.38
N LEU A 730 -26.36 31.80 -3.45
CA LEU A 730 -25.36 31.29 -4.38
C LEU A 730 -25.22 32.25 -5.56
N TYR A 731 -24.00 32.70 -5.80
CA TYR A 731 -23.64 33.55 -6.92
C TYR A 731 -22.79 32.79 -7.93
N GLU A 732 -22.96 33.08 -9.21
CA GLU A 732 -22.09 32.66 -10.30
C GLU A 732 -21.12 33.78 -10.65
N VAL A 733 -19.85 33.42 -10.89
CA VAL A 733 -18.75 34.31 -11.24
C VAL A 733 -18.34 34.05 -12.69
N GLU A 734 -18.37 35.10 -13.53
CA GLU A 734 -17.96 35.02 -14.93
C GLU A 734 -16.93 36.10 -15.28
N GLY A 735 -16.21 35.90 -16.40
CA GLY A 735 -15.25 36.88 -16.91
C GLY A 735 -13.92 36.95 -16.17
N LEU A 736 -13.45 35.83 -15.60
CA LEU A 736 -12.09 35.70 -15.03
C LEU A 736 -11.07 35.37 -16.13
N ASP A 737 -9.80 35.71 -15.92
CA ASP A 737 -8.69 35.36 -16.83
C ASP A 737 -8.25 33.88 -16.72
N GLU A 738 -7.25 33.48 -17.51
CA GLU A 738 -6.74 32.09 -17.54
C GLU A 738 -6.16 31.62 -16.20
N ASP A 739 -5.68 32.54 -15.36
CA ASP A 739 -5.20 32.26 -14.01
C ASP A 739 -6.34 32.27 -12.98
N GLY A 740 -7.56 32.62 -13.36
CA GLY A 740 -8.74 32.71 -12.51
C GLY A 740 -8.75 33.97 -11.63
N MET A 741 -8.23 35.09 -12.14
CA MET A 741 -8.23 36.39 -11.48
C MET A 741 -9.33 37.32 -12.05
N PRO A 742 -9.92 38.21 -11.23
CA PRO A 742 -10.90 39.17 -11.72
C PRO A 742 -10.31 40.24 -12.64
N THR A 743 -10.97 40.46 -13.77
CA THR A 743 -10.71 41.48 -14.80
C THR A 743 -11.75 42.62 -14.72
N GLU A 744 -11.64 43.63 -15.60
CA GLU A 744 -12.65 44.70 -15.69
C GLU A 744 -14.03 44.19 -16.15
N ASP A 745 -14.05 43.07 -16.88
CA ASP A 745 -15.25 42.42 -17.41
C ASP A 745 -15.84 41.37 -16.46
N SER A 746 -15.22 41.14 -15.29
CA SER A 746 -15.72 40.13 -14.35
C SER A 746 -17.08 40.53 -13.79
N THR A 747 -18.06 39.64 -13.91
CA THR A 747 -19.42 39.86 -13.41
C THR A 747 -19.82 38.82 -12.35
N LEU A 748 -20.85 39.17 -11.60
CA LEU A 748 -21.46 38.32 -10.59
C LEU A 748 -22.99 38.33 -10.76
N ALA A 749 -23.62 37.17 -10.74
CA ALA A 749 -25.08 37.02 -10.84
C ALA A 749 -25.60 36.05 -9.76
N ILE A 750 -26.84 36.24 -9.30
CA ILE A 750 -27.47 35.31 -8.35
C ILE A 750 -28.07 34.12 -9.09
N VAL A 751 -27.67 32.91 -8.66
CA VAL A 751 -28.20 31.64 -9.19
C VAL A 751 -29.35 31.13 -8.32
N LYS A 752 -29.17 31.14 -7.01
CA LYS A 752 -30.12 30.55 -6.06
C LYS A 752 -30.11 31.29 -4.73
N ARG A 753 -31.27 31.36 -4.08
CA ARG A 753 -31.45 31.87 -2.72
C ARG A 753 -32.35 30.95 -1.92
N MET A 754 -32.11 30.89 -0.61
CA MET A 754 -32.96 30.14 0.31
C MET A 754 -32.98 30.80 1.69
N GLY A 755 -34.02 30.52 2.47
CA GLY A 755 -34.17 31.00 3.85
C GLY A 755 -34.31 32.52 3.89
N SER A 756 -33.67 33.15 4.88
CA SER A 756 -33.69 34.61 5.11
C SER A 756 -33.22 35.44 3.90
N ALA A 757 -32.44 34.86 2.99
CA ALA A 757 -31.96 35.53 1.78
C ALA A 757 -33.04 35.76 0.70
N THR A 758 -34.17 35.04 0.76
CA THR A 758 -35.20 35.05 -0.31
C THR A 758 -35.84 36.44 -0.48
N GLY A 759 -36.03 37.18 0.61
CA GLY A 759 -36.68 38.50 0.62
C GLY A 759 -35.73 39.71 0.46
N MET A 760 -34.42 39.48 0.29
CA MET A 760 -33.43 40.57 0.27
C MET A 760 -33.23 41.18 -1.12
N THR A 761 -33.13 42.50 -1.23
CA THR A 761 -32.78 43.16 -2.49
C THR A 761 -31.26 43.12 -2.72
N SER A 762 -30.80 42.72 -3.91
CA SER A 762 -29.37 42.68 -4.21
C SER A 762 -29.06 43.35 -5.55
N ARG A 763 -27.94 44.08 -5.60
CA ARG A 763 -27.42 44.63 -6.86
C ARG A 763 -27.11 43.56 -7.91
N TYR A 764 -26.99 42.29 -7.49
CA TYR A 764 -26.69 41.13 -8.32
C TYR A 764 -27.95 40.34 -8.73
N ASP A 765 -29.15 40.89 -8.50
CA ASP A 765 -30.41 40.34 -9.05
C ASP A 765 -30.43 40.38 -10.59
N ARG A 766 -29.51 41.15 -11.18
CA ARG A 766 -29.08 41.06 -12.57
C ARG A 766 -27.54 40.96 -12.60
N PRO A 767 -26.94 40.39 -13.66
CA PRO A 767 -25.48 40.36 -13.80
C PRO A 767 -24.89 41.76 -13.66
N ALA A 768 -23.96 41.93 -12.73
CA ALA A 768 -23.33 43.22 -12.45
C ALA A 768 -21.83 43.05 -12.17
N PRO A 769 -21.01 44.10 -12.38
CA PRO A 769 -19.57 44.01 -12.17
C PRO A 769 -19.17 43.54 -10.75
N LEU A 770 -18.19 42.65 -10.69
CA LEU A 770 -17.64 42.12 -9.45
C LEU A 770 -16.86 43.20 -8.69
N LYS A 771 -17.38 43.63 -7.53
CA LYS A 771 -16.84 44.77 -6.76
C LYS A 771 -16.80 44.49 -5.25
N GLY A 772 -15.95 45.21 -4.53
CA GLY A 772 -15.88 45.18 -3.05
C GLY A 772 -15.33 43.88 -2.46
N THR A 773 -15.88 43.47 -1.30
CA THR A 773 -15.45 42.26 -0.56
C THR A 773 -15.51 41.01 -1.42
N LYS A 774 -16.53 40.87 -2.28
CA LYS A 774 -16.68 39.72 -3.18
C LYS A 774 -15.56 39.64 -4.23
N ASN A 775 -15.14 40.78 -4.80
CA ASN A 775 -13.96 40.84 -5.68
C ASN A 775 -12.69 40.41 -4.92
N THR A 776 -12.54 40.87 -3.69
CA THR A 776 -11.39 40.50 -2.83
C THR A 776 -11.38 39.00 -2.54
N ILE A 777 -12.53 38.39 -2.26
CA ILE A 777 -12.65 36.95 -2.01
C ILE A 777 -12.30 36.14 -3.26
N VAL A 778 -12.77 36.54 -4.45
CA VAL A 778 -12.40 35.84 -5.69
C VAL A 778 -10.90 35.97 -5.96
N ARG A 779 -10.31 37.15 -5.73
CA ARG A 779 -8.87 37.39 -5.94
C ARG A 779 -7.98 36.66 -4.94
N THR A 780 -8.38 36.63 -3.66
CA THR A 780 -7.60 36.02 -2.58
C THR A 780 -7.89 34.53 -2.41
N ARG A 781 -9.03 34.05 -2.89
CA ARG A 781 -9.52 32.68 -2.78
C ARG A 781 -9.63 32.19 -1.33
N LYS A 782 -9.98 33.10 -0.41
CA LYS A 782 -10.11 32.79 1.01
C LYS A 782 -11.56 32.90 1.44
N VAL A 783 -11.97 32.05 2.37
CA VAL A 783 -13.24 32.22 3.08
C VAL A 783 -13.23 33.54 3.85
N TYR A 784 -14.33 34.28 3.76
CA TYR A 784 -14.58 35.45 4.58
C TYR A 784 -15.65 35.13 5.60
N ALA A 785 -15.39 35.42 6.88
CA ALA A 785 -16.40 35.39 7.93
C ALA A 785 -16.40 36.75 8.63
N GLY A 786 -17.57 37.37 8.77
CA GLY A 786 -17.69 38.70 9.35
C GLY A 786 -19.10 39.26 9.23
N THR A 787 -19.24 40.59 9.29
CA THR A 787 -20.53 41.27 9.24
C THR A 787 -20.81 41.88 7.86
N GLY A 788 -22.07 41.85 7.44
CA GLY A 788 -22.56 42.49 6.23
C GLY A 788 -22.60 44.01 6.39
N ARG A 789 -21.97 44.75 5.47
CA ARG A 789 -21.88 46.23 5.56
C ARG A 789 -23.22 46.96 5.38
N SER A 790 -24.23 46.29 4.84
CA SER A 790 -25.54 46.89 4.51
C SER A 790 -26.64 46.55 5.52
N ASP A 791 -26.50 45.45 6.25
CA ASP A 791 -27.55 44.82 7.05
C ASP A 791 -27.05 44.32 8.42
N ASP A 792 -25.76 44.50 8.74
CA ASP A 792 -25.10 44.03 9.96
C ASP A 792 -25.31 42.52 10.26
N ALA A 793 -25.67 41.76 9.22
CA ALA A 793 -25.89 40.33 9.34
C ALA A 793 -24.55 39.59 9.45
N SER A 794 -24.49 38.58 10.31
CA SER A 794 -23.34 37.66 10.37
C SER A 794 -23.33 36.79 9.11
N ILE A 795 -22.27 36.90 8.32
CA ILE A 795 -22.14 36.24 7.04
C ILE A 795 -20.83 35.46 6.91
N VAL A 796 -20.90 34.34 6.20
CA VAL A 796 -19.73 33.59 5.75
C VAL A 796 -19.81 33.49 4.23
N ILE A 797 -18.80 33.99 3.52
CA ILE A 797 -18.71 33.93 2.06
C ILE A 797 -17.61 32.95 1.68
N ILE A 798 -17.97 31.95 0.89
CA ILE A 798 -17.13 30.80 0.56
C ILE A 798 -16.91 30.76 -0.96
N PRO A 799 -15.65 30.82 -1.43
CA PRO A 799 -15.34 30.69 -2.84
C PRO A 799 -15.37 29.22 -3.28
N ILE A 800 -16.26 28.88 -4.22
CA ILE A 800 -16.42 27.53 -4.75
C ILE A 800 -15.65 27.40 -6.07
N GLN A 801 -14.81 26.38 -6.15
CA GLN A 801 -13.96 26.04 -7.27
C GLN A 801 -14.70 25.14 -8.27
N GLY A 802 -14.59 25.48 -9.55
CA GLY A 802 -14.97 24.59 -10.66
C GLY A 802 -13.77 23.88 -11.29
N PRO A 803 -13.92 23.36 -12.52
CA PRO A 803 -12.84 22.73 -13.27
C PRO A 803 -11.59 23.62 -13.37
N ARG A 804 -10.39 23.04 -13.28
CA ARG A 804 -9.09 23.76 -13.26
C ARG A 804 -8.82 24.67 -12.05
N ARG A 805 -9.57 24.53 -10.94
CA ARG A 805 -9.41 25.32 -9.69
C ARG A 805 -9.70 26.83 -9.84
N ILE A 806 -10.46 27.21 -10.87
CA ILE A 806 -10.97 28.57 -11.05
C ILE A 806 -12.25 28.71 -10.21
N ILE A 807 -12.46 29.87 -9.58
CA ILE A 807 -13.68 30.12 -8.81
C ILE A 807 -14.84 30.31 -9.78
N THR A 808 -15.83 29.44 -9.68
CA THR A 808 -17.05 29.50 -10.50
C THR A 808 -18.23 30.06 -9.73
N HIS A 809 -18.25 29.89 -8.40
CA HIS A 809 -19.33 30.37 -7.57
C HIS A 809 -18.83 31.03 -6.28
N LEU A 810 -19.64 31.93 -5.73
CA LEU A 810 -19.52 32.38 -4.34
C LEU A 810 -20.76 31.95 -3.58
N LEU A 811 -20.59 31.23 -2.47
CA LEU A 811 -21.68 30.87 -1.57
C LEU A 811 -21.65 31.82 -0.37
N LEU A 812 -22.66 32.67 -0.23
CA LEU A 812 -22.86 33.52 0.94
C LEU A 812 -23.87 32.86 1.86
N LEU A 813 -23.44 32.52 3.08
CA LEU A 813 -24.26 32.00 4.15
C LEU A 813 -24.58 33.11 5.14
N GLN A 814 -25.83 33.19 5.58
CA GLN A 814 -26.24 33.97 6.74
C GLN A 814 -26.29 33.04 7.94
N VAL A 815 -25.52 33.35 8.98
CA VAL A 815 -25.27 32.44 10.10
C VAL A 815 -25.54 33.13 11.42
N ASP A 816 -25.99 32.38 12.42
CA ASP A 816 -25.93 32.82 13.82
C ASP A 816 -24.72 32.16 14.47
N PHE A 817 -23.86 32.97 15.10
CA PHE A 817 -22.73 32.45 15.86
C PHE A 817 -23.20 32.04 17.26
N ASP A 818 -22.68 30.92 17.79
CA ASP A 818 -22.88 30.54 19.19
C ASP A 818 -21.96 31.39 20.07
N GLU A 819 -22.56 32.36 20.75
CA GLU A 819 -21.83 33.28 21.63
C GLU A 819 -21.41 32.66 22.97
N ARG A 820 -21.81 31.40 23.26
CA ARG A 820 -21.50 30.69 24.50
C ARG A 820 -20.18 29.89 24.44
N ILE A 821 -19.49 29.91 23.31
CA ILE A 821 -18.24 29.15 23.13
C ILE A 821 -17.11 29.67 24.03
N GLY A 822 -16.23 28.76 24.45
CA GLY A 822 -15.09 29.07 25.32
C GLY A 822 -14.00 29.87 24.60
N THR A 823 -13.07 30.45 25.36
CA THR A 823 -11.95 31.25 24.83
C THR A 823 -11.03 30.48 23.88
N GLU A 824 -10.77 29.20 24.14
CA GLU A 824 -10.01 28.33 23.24
C GLU A 824 -10.71 28.17 21.87
N GLN A 825 -12.03 27.96 21.86
CA GLN A 825 -12.80 27.88 20.62
C GLN A 825 -12.82 29.21 19.88
N LYS A 826 -12.86 30.34 20.59
CA LYS A 826 -12.74 31.68 19.96
C LYS A 826 -11.39 31.87 19.28
N LYS A 827 -10.29 31.38 19.87
CA LYS A 827 -8.94 31.40 19.25
C LYS A 827 -8.92 30.56 17.98
N ASP A 828 -9.46 29.35 18.04
CA ASP A 828 -9.52 28.47 16.87
C ASP A 828 -10.30 29.08 15.71
N VAL A 829 -11.41 29.75 16.01
CA VAL A 829 -12.28 30.42 15.02
C VAL A 829 -11.63 31.67 14.42
N MET A 830 -10.88 32.43 15.22
CA MET A 830 -10.14 33.62 14.76
C MET A 830 -8.90 33.26 13.93
N GLY A 831 -8.31 32.09 14.15
CA GLY A 831 -7.17 31.57 13.38
C GLY A 831 -5.98 32.54 13.37
N VAL A 832 -5.57 32.98 12.19
CA VAL A 832 -4.40 33.88 12.03
C VAL A 832 -4.59 35.22 12.76
N LYS A 833 -5.83 35.73 12.84
CA LYS A 833 -6.12 36.98 13.57
C LYS A 833 -5.74 36.91 15.05
N THR A 834 -5.75 35.72 15.66
CA THR A 834 -5.31 35.54 17.04
C THR A 834 -3.83 35.86 17.22
N ASN A 835 -2.98 35.41 16.30
CA ASN A 835 -1.54 35.69 16.35
C ASN A 835 -1.26 37.18 16.12
N ASP A 836 -1.97 37.79 15.18
CA ASP A 836 -1.84 39.23 14.92
C ASP A 836 -2.26 40.05 16.14
N LEU A 837 -3.35 39.66 16.81
CA LEU A 837 -3.82 40.30 18.04
C LEU A 837 -2.86 40.10 19.22
N MET A 838 -2.32 38.88 19.39
CA MET A 838 -1.31 38.57 20.40
C MET A 838 -0.06 39.43 20.22
N ASN A 839 0.46 39.49 18.99
CA ASN A 839 1.63 40.30 18.67
C ASN A 839 1.36 41.78 18.96
N LEU A 840 0.21 42.29 18.51
CA LEU A 840 -0.17 43.69 18.69
C LEU A 840 -0.35 44.07 20.17
N ILE A 841 -0.87 43.18 21.02
CA ILE A 841 -1.01 43.42 22.46
C ILE A 841 0.35 43.33 23.16
N ASN A 842 1.19 42.36 22.79
CA ASN A 842 2.53 42.20 23.34
C ASN A 842 3.43 43.42 23.06
N GLU A 843 3.23 44.14 21.94
CA GLU A 843 3.94 45.40 21.65
C GLU A 843 3.72 46.50 22.70
N TYR A 844 2.64 46.43 23.48
CA TYR A 844 2.38 47.33 24.60
C TYR A 844 2.89 46.79 25.95
N ASN A 845 3.77 45.78 25.95
CA ASN A 845 4.29 45.09 27.14
C ASN A 845 3.22 44.43 28.03
N ILE A 846 2.05 44.11 27.48
CA ILE A 846 1.00 43.37 28.18
C ILE A 846 1.11 41.91 27.77
N PRO A 847 1.36 40.96 28.70
CA PRO A 847 1.41 39.55 28.35
C PRO A 847 0.01 39.06 27.95
N TRP A 848 -0.10 38.45 26.77
CA TRP A 848 -1.35 37.85 26.32
C TRP A 848 -1.91 36.83 27.32
N LYS A 849 -3.21 36.93 27.60
CA LYS A 849 -3.99 35.93 28.36
C LYS A 849 -5.25 35.60 27.58
N ASP A 850 -5.59 34.32 27.44
CA ASP A 850 -6.77 33.88 26.70
C ASP A 850 -8.08 34.42 27.29
N ALA A 851 -8.08 34.74 28.59
CA ALA A 851 -9.18 35.42 29.28
C ALA A 851 -9.53 36.80 28.67
N TYR A 852 -8.65 37.43 27.88
CA TYR A 852 -8.95 38.67 27.17
C TYR A 852 -10.04 38.51 26.10
N LEU A 853 -10.35 37.27 25.69
CA LEU A 853 -11.46 36.98 24.78
C LEU A 853 -12.78 36.67 25.52
N GLU A 854 -12.78 36.65 26.86
CA GLU A 854 -14.00 36.48 27.64
C GLU A 854 -14.93 37.70 27.49
N GLY A 855 -16.22 37.44 27.33
CA GLY A 855 -17.23 38.49 27.14
C GLY A 855 -17.21 39.21 25.77
N LEU A 856 -16.22 38.96 24.90
CA LEU A 856 -16.25 39.44 23.52
C LEU A 856 -17.08 38.52 22.63
N ALA A 857 -18.00 39.09 21.86
CA ALA A 857 -18.84 38.33 20.94
C ALA A 857 -18.03 37.77 19.76
N VAL A 858 -18.31 36.55 19.33
CA VAL A 858 -17.71 35.90 18.15
C VAL A 858 -17.97 36.73 16.90
N LYS A 859 -19.19 37.27 16.74
CA LYS A 859 -19.52 38.22 15.67
C LYS A 859 -18.55 39.41 15.63
N PHE A 860 -18.21 39.98 16.79
CA PHE A 860 -17.30 41.11 16.91
C PHE A 860 -15.85 40.70 16.57
N LEU A 861 -15.39 39.55 17.08
CA LEU A 861 -14.04 39.04 16.84
C LEU A 861 -13.76 38.72 15.36
N LEU A 862 -14.77 38.24 14.63
CA LEU A 862 -14.64 37.94 13.21
C LEU A 862 -14.83 39.19 12.33
N GLY A 863 -15.79 40.06 12.68
CA GLY A 863 -16.19 41.22 11.89
C GLY A 863 -15.24 42.41 11.96
N GLU A 864 -14.56 42.63 13.08
CA GLU A 864 -13.73 43.81 13.30
C GLU A 864 -12.24 43.60 12.98
N ASP A 865 -11.54 44.72 12.79
CA ASP A 865 -10.09 44.76 12.65
C ASP A 865 -9.39 44.54 13.98
N VAL A 866 -8.18 43.97 13.92
CA VAL A 866 -7.38 43.59 15.09
C VAL A 866 -7.12 44.79 16.03
N GLU A 867 -6.96 46.00 15.48
CA GLU A 867 -6.81 47.23 16.27
C GLU A 867 -8.06 47.59 17.09
N VAL A 868 -9.25 47.39 16.52
CA VAL A 868 -10.53 47.67 17.19
C VAL A 868 -10.76 46.66 18.32
N ILE A 869 -10.45 45.38 18.05
CA ILE A 869 -10.51 44.32 19.05
C ILE A 869 -9.53 44.61 20.20
N LYS A 870 -8.29 45.01 19.88
CA LYS A 870 -7.28 45.42 20.88
C LYS A 870 -7.77 46.57 21.75
N ASN A 871 -8.34 47.63 21.15
CA ASN A 871 -8.87 48.76 21.92
C ASN A 871 -9.98 48.32 22.88
N ARG A 872 -10.86 47.42 22.44
CA ARG A 872 -11.92 46.86 23.30
C ARG A 872 -11.37 46.01 24.45
N ILE A 873 -10.30 45.25 24.20
CA ILE A 873 -9.58 44.51 25.24
C ILE A 873 -8.95 45.49 26.24
N PHE A 874 -8.36 46.59 25.78
CA PHE A 874 -7.76 47.61 26.65
C PHE A 874 -8.80 48.31 27.53
N GLU A 875 -10.01 48.55 27.03
CA GLU A 875 -11.13 49.01 27.84
C GLU A 875 -11.54 48.00 28.93
N GLN A 876 -11.51 46.69 28.63
CA GLN A 876 -11.87 45.64 29.58
C GLN A 876 -10.84 45.42 30.68
N ILE A 877 -9.55 45.54 30.38
CA ILE A 877 -8.46 45.32 31.34
C ILE A 877 -8.08 46.57 32.14
N GLY A 878 -8.62 47.73 31.77
CA GLY A 878 -8.21 49.04 32.28
C GLY A 878 -6.99 49.56 31.52
N ASN A 879 -7.05 50.80 31.03
CA ASN A 879 -6.03 51.38 30.15
C ASN A 879 -4.64 51.37 30.84
N PRO A 880 -3.60 50.75 30.25
CA PRO A 880 -2.25 50.76 30.83
C PRO A 880 -1.51 52.11 30.68
N ALA A 881 -2.14 53.11 30.07
CA ALA A 881 -1.60 54.45 29.83
C ALA A 881 -2.20 55.55 30.74
N GLU A 882 -2.78 55.17 31.89
CA GLU A 882 -3.02 56.05 33.05
C GLU A 882 -2.21 55.62 34.28
#